data_AF-A0A8H5GND3-F1
#
_entry.id   AF-A0A8H5GND3-F1
#
_cell.length_a   1.000
_cell.length_b   1.000
_cell.length_c   1.000
_cell.angle_alpha   90.00
_cell.angle_beta   90.00
_cell.angle_gamma   90.00
#
_symmetry.space_group_name_H-M   'P 1'
#
loop_
_entity.id
_entity.type
_entity.pdbx_description
1 polymer ?
#
loop_
_entity_poly.entity_id
_entity_poly.type
_entity_poly.pdbx_seq_one_letter_code
_entity_poly.pdbx_strand_id
1 'polypeptide(L)'
;MSVCIKLEEQKLLGATFFCARQIPECRDHSLIIPTIAYQLACHLQVFAAALVDILREEPEVFSKPPSIQLNLLLMKPWRKISSANMQTAVVVIDALDECEDISSVLSALIPTINKQSMPGLKFFFTSRPQGHIQKHLKINRPLPLGSQVEGMFLHDVEEQLVKADITKFIKEEFEEFSIPEQDMYINKLAEKCGKLFIYAATMVRYIKNYPEYVEDRLGEILKPTSASEENQTGDLDYLYSTVIEVAIARDPRELSSKEFEERLKILHTIVILVSGSEDDTLRLWDVVTGTQITEPLQGHTNEGHTREVESVTFSPDGTKLASGSWDHTLRLWDVATGTQMTELLWGHTGTVNSVAFSPDGTKLASGSWDYTLRLWDVATGTQMTELLWGHTGAVNSVAFSPDGTKLASGSADCTLRLWDVATGTQITEPLQGHTNWVESVAFSPDGTKLASGSEDHTLRLWDVATSTQITEPLQGHTDSMASVAFSPDGTKLASGSWDHTLMLWDVTTGTQITEPLQGHTNWVESVAFSPDGTKPASGSLDHTLQLWDVATGTYITEPLQGHTESVNSVAFSPDGTKLASGSDDHTLRLWDVATSTQITEPLQGHTDSVASVAFSPDGTKLASGSFNHTLRLWDVATGTQITGPLQGHTAEVNSVVFSPDGTKLASGSWDHTLRLWDVATGTQITGPLQGHTAEVNSVVFSPDGTKLASGSWDHTLRLWDVATGTQITEPLQGHTNRNGVR
;
A
#
# COMPACT_ATOMS: atom_id res chain seq x y z
N MET A 1 -17.64 -35.79 -0.29
CA MET A 1 -17.30 -36.71 -1.41
C MET A 1 -17.72 -36.05 -2.73
N SER A 2 -16.77 -35.76 -3.64
CA SER A 2 -17.02 -34.95 -4.84
C SER A 2 -17.77 -35.71 -5.95
N VAL A 3 -18.40 -34.97 -6.87
CA VAL A 3 -19.09 -35.55 -8.05
C VAL A 3 -18.12 -36.34 -8.93
N CYS A 4 -16.90 -35.84 -9.12
CA CYS A 4 -15.87 -36.55 -9.90
C CYS A 4 -15.53 -37.92 -9.31
N ILE A 5 -15.35 -38.01 -7.98
CA ILE A 5 -15.08 -39.29 -7.30
C ILE A 5 -16.21 -40.28 -7.54
N LYS A 6 -17.48 -39.86 -7.40
CA LYS A 6 -18.63 -40.73 -7.67
C LYS A 6 -18.70 -41.20 -9.12
N LEU A 7 -18.40 -40.31 -10.08
CA LEU A 7 -18.36 -40.64 -11.50
C LEU A 7 -17.21 -41.59 -11.83
N GLU A 8 -16.06 -41.44 -11.17
CA GLU A 8 -14.91 -42.32 -11.31
C GLU A 8 -15.18 -43.72 -10.75
N GLU A 9 -15.77 -43.82 -9.56
CA GLU A 9 -16.22 -45.08 -8.95
C GLU A 9 -17.23 -45.82 -9.85
N GLN A 10 -18.10 -45.09 -10.54
CA GLN A 10 -19.06 -45.62 -11.49
C GLN A 10 -18.46 -45.87 -12.89
N LYS A 11 -17.18 -45.55 -13.12
CA LYS A 11 -16.49 -45.65 -14.42
C LYS A 11 -17.18 -44.86 -15.54
N LEU A 12 -17.70 -43.69 -15.19
CA LEU A 12 -18.37 -42.74 -16.09
C LEU A 12 -17.55 -41.46 -16.31
N LEU A 13 -16.55 -41.17 -15.47
CA LEU A 13 -15.71 -39.99 -15.64
C LEU A 13 -14.82 -40.13 -16.88
N GLY A 14 -14.98 -39.21 -17.84
CA GLY A 14 -14.22 -39.20 -19.09
C GLY A 14 -13.07 -38.20 -19.07
N ALA A 15 -13.33 -36.98 -18.60
CA ALA A 15 -12.30 -35.95 -18.45
C ALA A 15 -12.74 -34.88 -17.43
N THR A 16 -11.78 -34.16 -16.88
CA THR A 16 -11.99 -33.02 -15.99
C THR A 16 -11.15 -31.82 -16.43
N PHE A 17 -11.70 -30.62 -16.24
CA PHE A 17 -10.95 -29.37 -16.32
C PHE A 17 -11.42 -28.43 -15.22
N PHE A 18 -10.50 -27.88 -14.45
CA PHE A 18 -10.78 -26.95 -13.36
C PHE A 18 -10.31 -25.57 -13.79
N CYS A 19 -11.23 -24.62 -13.90
CA CYS A 19 -10.88 -23.25 -14.25
C CYS A 19 -10.49 -22.47 -12.98
N ALA A 20 -9.34 -21.81 -13.01
CA ALA A 20 -8.86 -21.04 -11.86
C ALA A 20 -8.07 -19.80 -12.29
N ARG A 21 -8.52 -18.60 -11.91
CA ARG A 21 -7.89 -17.33 -12.35
C ARG A 21 -6.43 -17.18 -11.96
N GLN A 22 -6.05 -17.81 -10.84
CA GLN A 22 -4.72 -17.69 -10.26
C GLN A 22 -3.70 -18.66 -10.85
N ILE A 23 -4.15 -19.68 -11.61
CA ILE A 23 -3.29 -20.71 -12.19
C ILE A 23 -3.27 -20.49 -13.71
N PRO A 24 -2.15 -20.06 -14.31
CA PRO A 24 -2.07 -19.71 -15.74
C PRO A 24 -2.60 -20.79 -16.69
N GLU A 25 -2.32 -22.06 -16.39
CA GLU A 25 -2.75 -23.21 -17.20
C GLU A 25 -4.26 -23.50 -17.07
N CYS A 26 -4.85 -23.13 -15.93
CA CYS A 26 -6.26 -23.35 -15.64
C CYS A 26 -7.14 -22.16 -16.03
N ARG A 27 -6.58 -20.97 -16.28
CA ARG A 27 -7.34 -19.81 -16.77
C ARG A 27 -7.36 -19.71 -18.30
N ASP A 28 -6.46 -20.40 -18.99
CA ASP A 28 -6.34 -20.36 -20.45
C ASP A 28 -7.40 -21.26 -21.12
N HIS A 29 -8.37 -20.63 -21.78
CA HIS A 29 -9.44 -21.33 -22.51
C HIS A 29 -8.93 -22.21 -23.66
N SER A 30 -7.75 -21.91 -24.21
CA SER A 30 -7.15 -22.68 -25.30
C SER A 30 -6.71 -24.07 -24.87
N LEU A 31 -6.54 -24.31 -23.56
CA LEU A 31 -6.13 -25.59 -22.98
C LEU A 31 -7.30 -26.51 -22.63
N ILE A 32 -8.54 -26.00 -22.59
CA ILE A 32 -9.72 -26.78 -22.20
C ILE A 32 -9.92 -27.99 -23.13
N ILE A 33 -10.02 -27.74 -24.44
CA ILE A 33 -10.30 -28.79 -25.43
C ILE A 33 -9.13 -29.79 -25.57
N PRO A 34 -7.85 -29.34 -25.67
CA PRO A 34 -6.71 -30.25 -25.70
C PRO A 34 -6.63 -31.15 -24.46
N THR A 35 -6.89 -30.59 -23.27
CA THR A 35 -6.85 -31.35 -22.02
C THR A 35 -7.93 -32.43 -21.98
N ILE A 36 -9.16 -32.09 -22.39
CA ILE A 36 -10.26 -33.07 -22.50
C ILE A 36 -9.88 -34.17 -23.51
N ALA A 37 -9.31 -33.81 -24.66
CA ALA A 37 -8.91 -34.78 -25.67
C ALA A 37 -7.81 -35.72 -25.16
N TYR A 38 -6.82 -35.18 -24.46
CA TYR A 38 -5.75 -35.96 -23.84
C TYR A 38 -6.30 -36.97 -22.81
N GLN A 39 -7.14 -36.52 -21.88
CA GLN A 39 -7.71 -37.40 -20.86
C GLN A 39 -8.61 -38.48 -21.46
N LEU A 40 -9.44 -38.14 -22.45
CA LEU A 40 -10.23 -39.14 -23.17
C LEU A 40 -9.34 -40.16 -23.90
N ALA A 41 -8.20 -39.73 -24.47
CA ALA A 41 -7.25 -40.65 -25.10
C ALA A 41 -6.61 -41.61 -24.09
N CYS A 42 -6.34 -41.18 -22.86
CA CYS A 42 -5.84 -42.06 -21.80
C CYS A 42 -6.80 -43.20 -21.46
N HIS A 43 -8.11 -42.98 -21.60
CA HIS A 43 -9.15 -43.95 -21.24
C HIS A 43 -9.74 -44.71 -22.43
N LEU A 44 -9.64 -44.17 -23.64
CA LEU A 44 -10.26 -44.71 -24.86
C LEU A 44 -9.19 -44.96 -25.94
N GLN A 45 -8.72 -46.21 -26.05
CA GLN A 45 -7.65 -46.57 -27.00
C GLN A 45 -7.97 -46.25 -28.47
N VAL A 46 -9.23 -46.44 -28.89
CA VAL A 46 -9.67 -46.14 -30.27
C VAL A 46 -9.65 -44.63 -30.53
N PHE A 47 -10.01 -43.84 -29.52
CA PHE A 47 -9.93 -42.39 -29.58
C PHE A 47 -8.46 -41.94 -29.64
N ALA A 48 -7.59 -42.53 -28.81
CA ALA A 48 -6.16 -42.22 -28.78
C ALA A 48 -5.48 -42.46 -30.13
N ALA A 49 -5.74 -43.61 -30.77
CA ALA A 49 -5.17 -43.92 -32.07
C ALA A 49 -5.61 -42.88 -33.13
N ALA A 50 -6.89 -42.53 -33.17
CA ALA A 50 -7.41 -41.53 -34.09
C ALA A 50 -6.87 -40.12 -33.81
N LEU A 51 -6.66 -39.78 -32.54
CA LEU A 51 -6.08 -38.49 -32.15
C LEU A 51 -4.62 -38.37 -32.59
N VAL A 52 -3.82 -39.44 -32.43
CA VAL A 52 -2.41 -39.46 -32.85
C VAL A 52 -2.27 -39.24 -34.36
N ASP A 53 -3.14 -39.85 -35.17
CA ASP A 53 -3.13 -39.65 -36.62
C ASP A 53 -3.41 -38.18 -36.98
N ILE A 54 -4.37 -37.55 -36.31
CA ILE A 54 -4.70 -36.13 -36.53
C ILE A 54 -3.54 -35.22 -36.10
N LEU A 55 -2.90 -35.49 -34.96
CA LEU A 55 -1.75 -34.69 -34.48
C LEU A 55 -0.52 -34.82 -35.38
N ARG A 56 -0.36 -35.94 -36.11
CA ARG A 56 0.68 -36.07 -37.13
C ARG A 56 0.41 -35.22 -38.37
N GLU A 57 -0.87 -35.09 -38.75
CA GLU A 57 -1.29 -34.26 -39.89
C GLU A 57 -1.30 -32.77 -39.55
N GLU A 58 -1.70 -32.42 -38.33
CA GLU A 58 -1.96 -31.05 -37.86
C GLU A 58 -1.26 -30.81 -36.51
N PRO A 59 0.08 -30.72 -36.48
CA PRO A 59 0.85 -30.62 -35.22
C PRO A 59 0.57 -29.32 -34.46
N GLU A 60 0.25 -28.23 -35.16
CA GLU A 60 -0.03 -26.92 -34.57
C GLU A 60 -1.51 -26.70 -34.22
N VAL A 61 -2.32 -27.77 -34.11
CA VAL A 61 -3.75 -27.63 -33.82
C VAL A 61 -4.06 -26.91 -32.50
N PHE A 62 -3.14 -26.96 -31.52
CA PHE A 62 -3.28 -26.31 -30.22
C PHE A 62 -3.23 -24.78 -30.30
N SER A 63 -2.63 -24.18 -31.33
CA SER A 63 -2.62 -22.72 -31.53
C SER A 63 -3.84 -22.21 -32.31
N LYS A 64 -4.70 -23.11 -32.80
CA LYS A 64 -5.89 -22.76 -33.58
C LYS A 64 -7.06 -22.38 -32.65
N PRO A 65 -8.06 -21.62 -33.14
CA PRO A 65 -9.24 -21.26 -32.34
C PRO A 65 -10.01 -22.47 -31.78
N PRO A 66 -10.72 -22.32 -30.65
CA PRO A 66 -11.46 -23.41 -29.99
C PRO A 66 -12.45 -24.17 -30.88
N SER A 67 -13.05 -23.51 -31.87
CA SER A 67 -13.95 -24.16 -32.83
C SER A 67 -13.24 -25.19 -33.72
N ILE A 68 -12.00 -24.89 -34.13
CA ILE A 68 -11.16 -25.78 -34.93
C ILE A 68 -10.60 -26.90 -34.04
N GLN A 69 -10.13 -26.55 -32.84
CA GLN A 69 -9.68 -27.53 -31.85
C GLN A 69 -10.79 -28.53 -31.53
N LEU A 70 -12.01 -28.09 -31.24
CA LEU A 70 -13.15 -28.96 -30.91
C LEU A 70 -13.42 -29.96 -32.03
N ASN A 71 -13.38 -29.50 -33.28
CA ASN A 71 -13.62 -30.37 -34.43
C ASN A 71 -12.49 -31.39 -34.63
N LEU A 72 -11.23 -30.95 -34.56
CA LEU A 72 -10.06 -31.80 -34.85
C LEU A 72 -9.68 -32.71 -33.68
N LEU A 73 -9.70 -32.22 -32.45
CA LEU A 73 -9.22 -32.93 -31.27
C LEU A 73 -10.30 -33.77 -30.58
N LEU A 74 -11.57 -33.39 -30.69
CA LEU A 74 -12.68 -34.13 -30.05
C LEU A 74 -13.58 -34.79 -31.08
N MET A 75 -14.21 -34.03 -31.99
CA MET A 75 -15.26 -34.58 -32.86
C MET A 75 -14.74 -35.62 -33.86
N LYS A 76 -13.63 -35.33 -34.56
CA LYS A 76 -13.07 -36.25 -35.56
C LYS A 76 -12.62 -37.59 -34.94
N PRO A 77 -11.84 -37.62 -33.84
CA PRO A 77 -11.52 -38.87 -33.15
C PRO A 77 -12.75 -39.58 -32.59
N TRP A 78 -13.72 -38.85 -32.02
CA TRP A 78 -14.93 -39.44 -31.45
C TRP A 78 -15.77 -40.19 -32.48
N ARG A 79 -15.84 -39.70 -33.73
CA ARG A 79 -16.53 -40.37 -34.85
C ARG A 79 -15.92 -41.72 -35.23
N LYS A 80 -14.68 -42.00 -34.84
CA LYS A 80 -14.02 -43.29 -35.09
C LYS A 80 -14.41 -44.36 -34.05
N ILE A 81 -15.06 -43.97 -32.96
CA ILE A 81 -15.59 -44.89 -31.97
C ILE A 81 -16.87 -45.55 -32.53
N SER A 82 -16.89 -46.88 -32.61
CA SER A 82 -18.05 -47.64 -33.05
C SER A 82 -19.22 -47.46 -32.07
N SER A 83 -20.44 -47.34 -32.59
CA SER A 83 -21.67 -47.21 -31.79
C SER A 83 -21.92 -48.41 -30.87
N ALA A 84 -21.32 -49.58 -31.15
CA ALA A 84 -21.43 -50.78 -30.32
C ALA A 84 -20.54 -50.76 -29.05
N ASN A 85 -19.54 -49.87 -28.99
CA ASN A 85 -18.58 -49.74 -27.86
C ASN A 85 -18.75 -48.41 -27.10
N MET A 86 -19.88 -47.72 -27.29
CA MET A 86 -20.08 -46.36 -26.80
C MET A 86 -20.55 -46.38 -25.34
N GLN A 87 -19.59 -46.39 -24.41
CA GLN A 87 -19.86 -46.18 -22.98
C GLN A 87 -20.15 -44.70 -22.73
N THR A 88 -21.11 -44.40 -21.86
CA THR A 88 -21.39 -43.01 -21.47
C THR A 88 -20.19 -42.45 -20.74
N ALA A 89 -19.63 -41.34 -21.23
CA ALA A 89 -18.53 -40.62 -20.60
C ALA A 89 -19.00 -39.22 -20.24
N VAL A 90 -18.62 -38.74 -19.05
CA VAL A 90 -18.97 -37.43 -18.53
C VAL A 90 -17.70 -36.58 -18.45
N VAL A 91 -17.72 -35.44 -19.12
CA VAL A 91 -16.71 -34.39 -19.01
C VAL A 91 -17.18 -33.36 -17.99
N VAL A 92 -16.38 -33.12 -16.96
CA VAL A 92 -16.67 -32.12 -15.93
C VAL A 92 -15.80 -30.89 -16.17
N ILE A 93 -16.41 -29.73 -16.37
CA ILE A 93 -15.69 -28.44 -16.41
C ILE A 93 -16.19 -27.58 -15.25
N ASP A 94 -15.31 -27.33 -14.31
CA ASP A 94 -15.62 -26.66 -13.05
C ASP A 94 -15.17 -25.19 -13.10
N ALA A 95 -15.96 -24.31 -12.49
CA ALA A 95 -15.71 -22.87 -12.34
C ALA A 95 -15.50 -22.10 -13.66
N LEU A 96 -16.35 -22.32 -14.68
CA LEU A 96 -16.22 -21.70 -16.01
C LEU A 96 -15.97 -20.18 -16.00
N ASP A 97 -16.52 -19.48 -15.02
CA ASP A 97 -16.42 -18.04 -14.85
C ASP A 97 -15.05 -17.52 -14.35
N GLU A 98 -14.15 -18.44 -14.04
CA GLU A 98 -12.75 -18.19 -13.71
C GLU A 98 -11.80 -18.34 -14.91
N CYS A 99 -12.31 -18.72 -16.08
CA CYS A 99 -11.53 -18.85 -17.30
C CYS A 99 -11.56 -17.56 -18.14
N GLU A 100 -10.43 -17.19 -18.74
CA GLU A 100 -10.33 -16.08 -19.69
C GLU A 100 -11.03 -16.43 -21.00
N ASP A 101 -11.92 -15.57 -21.51
CA ASP A 101 -12.67 -15.76 -22.76
C ASP A 101 -13.37 -17.13 -22.93
N ILE A 102 -14.01 -17.63 -21.86
CA ILE A 102 -14.78 -18.88 -21.93
C ILE A 102 -15.91 -18.86 -22.99
N SER A 103 -16.34 -17.66 -23.40
CA SER A 103 -17.32 -17.45 -24.45
C SER A 103 -16.92 -18.06 -25.79
N SER A 104 -15.64 -18.00 -26.17
CA SER A 104 -15.15 -18.59 -27.42
C SER A 104 -15.32 -20.12 -27.42
N VAL A 105 -14.99 -20.78 -26.30
CA VAL A 105 -15.16 -22.23 -26.11
C VAL A 105 -16.63 -22.61 -26.08
N LEU A 106 -17.47 -21.91 -25.31
CA LEU A 106 -18.91 -22.20 -25.22
C LEU A 106 -19.61 -21.96 -26.56
N SER A 107 -19.19 -20.96 -27.34
CA SER A 107 -19.74 -20.70 -28.67
C SER A 107 -19.50 -21.85 -29.65
N ALA A 108 -18.42 -22.62 -29.47
CA ALA A 108 -18.12 -23.82 -30.24
C ALA A 108 -18.79 -25.09 -29.67
N LEU A 109 -18.70 -25.26 -28.35
CA LEU A 109 -19.09 -26.48 -27.64
C LEU A 109 -20.61 -26.66 -27.56
N ILE A 110 -21.35 -25.61 -27.19
CA ILE A 110 -22.80 -25.70 -26.97
C ILE A 110 -23.58 -26.04 -28.26
N PRO A 111 -23.29 -25.45 -29.44
CA PRO A 111 -23.92 -25.90 -30.68
C PRO A 111 -23.62 -27.36 -31.02
N THR A 112 -22.42 -27.83 -30.70
CA THR A 112 -21.96 -29.21 -30.96
C THR A 112 -22.69 -30.23 -30.09
N ILE A 113 -22.88 -29.91 -28.81
CA ILE A 113 -23.68 -30.69 -27.86
C ILE A 113 -25.14 -30.76 -28.34
N ASN A 114 -25.74 -29.61 -28.68
CA ASN A 114 -27.13 -29.55 -29.14
C ASN A 114 -27.36 -30.32 -30.46
N LYS A 115 -26.35 -30.37 -31.34
CA LYS A 115 -26.39 -31.16 -32.58
C LYS A 115 -26.08 -32.65 -32.38
N GLN A 116 -25.87 -33.11 -31.13
CA GLN A 116 -25.50 -34.49 -30.80
C GLN A 116 -24.32 -35.03 -31.62
N SER A 117 -23.34 -34.18 -31.90
CA SER A 117 -22.22 -34.55 -32.78
C SER A 117 -21.23 -35.53 -32.12
N MET A 118 -21.38 -35.79 -30.82
CA MET A 118 -20.60 -36.74 -30.03
C MET A 118 -21.55 -37.58 -29.14
N PRO A 119 -22.25 -38.59 -29.70
CA PRO A 119 -23.18 -39.40 -28.92
C PRO A 119 -22.44 -40.11 -27.77
N GLY A 120 -23.13 -40.28 -26.63
CA GLY A 120 -22.56 -40.90 -25.42
C GLY A 120 -21.65 -39.98 -24.58
N LEU A 121 -21.17 -38.86 -25.12
CA LEU A 121 -20.38 -37.87 -24.36
C LEU A 121 -21.29 -36.81 -23.75
N LYS A 122 -21.31 -36.73 -22.42
CA LYS A 122 -22.06 -35.74 -21.66
C LYS A 122 -21.11 -34.71 -21.06
N PHE A 123 -21.61 -33.49 -20.87
CA PHE A 123 -20.85 -32.40 -20.25
C PHE A 123 -21.60 -31.91 -19.01
N PHE A 124 -20.86 -31.74 -17.93
CA PHE A 124 -21.32 -31.14 -16.68
C PHE A 124 -20.50 -29.87 -16.43
N PHE A 125 -21.20 -28.75 -16.30
CA PHE A 125 -20.58 -27.44 -16.14
C PHE A 125 -20.98 -26.84 -14.79
N THR A 126 -20.03 -26.22 -14.09
CA THR A 126 -20.34 -25.33 -12.95
C THR A 126 -19.85 -23.92 -13.27
N SER A 127 -20.57 -22.92 -12.76
CA SER A 127 -20.26 -21.51 -13.01
C SER A 127 -21.06 -20.63 -12.07
N ARG A 128 -20.51 -19.48 -11.68
CA ARG A 128 -21.33 -18.35 -11.18
C ARG A 128 -22.27 -17.85 -12.28
N PRO A 129 -23.44 -17.27 -11.92
CA PRO A 129 -24.45 -16.80 -12.86
C PRO A 129 -24.03 -15.50 -13.59
N GLN A 130 -22.96 -15.56 -14.39
CA GLN A 130 -22.50 -14.41 -15.19
C GLN A 130 -23.29 -14.29 -16.49
N GLY A 131 -23.67 -13.06 -16.84
CA GLY A 131 -24.60 -12.78 -17.95
C GLY A 131 -24.14 -13.30 -19.32
N HIS A 132 -22.83 -13.38 -19.60
CA HIS A 132 -22.32 -13.90 -20.87
C HIS A 132 -22.39 -15.44 -20.95
N ILE A 133 -22.10 -16.16 -19.86
CA ILE A 133 -22.21 -17.63 -19.78
C ILE A 133 -23.68 -18.06 -19.89
N GLN A 134 -24.58 -17.36 -19.17
CA GLN A 134 -26.03 -17.62 -19.25
C GLN A 134 -26.59 -17.43 -20.67
N LYS A 135 -26.09 -16.44 -21.43
CA LYS A 135 -26.50 -16.21 -22.84
C LYS A 135 -26.13 -17.40 -23.73
N HIS A 136 -24.94 -17.97 -23.58
CA HIS A 136 -24.52 -19.14 -24.35
C HIS A 136 -25.30 -20.41 -23.97
N LEU A 137 -25.54 -20.61 -22.68
CA LEU A 137 -26.29 -21.75 -22.16
C LEU A 137 -27.82 -21.60 -22.32
N LYS A 138 -28.30 -20.41 -22.75
CA LYS A 138 -29.71 -20.07 -23.01
C LYS A 138 -30.64 -20.32 -21.82
N ILE A 139 -30.15 -20.13 -20.59
CA ILE A 139 -30.85 -20.55 -19.37
C ILE A 139 -32.09 -19.68 -19.05
N ASN A 140 -32.16 -18.44 -19.55
CA ASN A 140 -33.26 -17.49 -19.27
C ASN A 140 -34.34 -17.39 -20.37
N ARG A 141 -34.54 -18.42 -21.19
CA ARG A 141 -35.68 -18.52 -22.13
C ARG A 141 -36.39 -19.85 -21.92
N PRO A 142 -37.72 -19.95 -22.13
CA PRO A 142 -38.38 -21.26 -22.16
C PRO A 142 -37.65 -22.11 -23.21
N LEU A 143 -37.00 -23.18 -22.73
CA LEU A 143 -36.22 -24.07 -23.57
C LEU A 143 -37.15 -24.61 -24.67
N PRO A 144 -36.82 -24.46 -25.97
CA PRO A 144 -37.61 -25.08 -27.01
C PRO A 144 -37.67 -26.60 -26.77
N LEU A 145 -38.83 -27.21 -27.01
CA LEU A 145 -39.04 -28.65 -26.88
C LEU A 145 -37.91 -29.40 -27.59
N GLY A 146 -37.07 -30.13 -26.84
CA GLY A 146 -35.93 -30.88 -27.38
C GLY A 146 -34.53 -30.31 -27.11
N SER A 147 -34.39 -29.16 -26.41
CA SER A 147 -33.09 -28.70 -25.91
C SER A 147 -32.45 -29.73 -24.96
N GLN A 148 -31.18 -30.06 -25.17
CA GLN A 148 -30.44 -31.06 -24.37
C GLN A 148 -29.59 -30.43 -23.26
N VAL A 149 -29.61 -29.11 -23.15
CA VAL A 149 -28.96 -28.37 -22.06
C VAL A 149 -30.01 -28.18 -20.96
N GLU A 150 -29.86 -28.92 -19.88
CA GLU A 150 -30.63 -28.74 -18.64
C GLU A 150 -29.79 -27.87 -17.69
N GLY A 151 -30.35 -26.74 -17.27
CA GLY A 151 -29.75 -25.87 -16.27
C GLY A 151 -30.38 -26.12 -14.91
N MET A 152 -29.57 -26.25 -13.87
CA MET A 152 -30.01 -26.25 -12.48
C MET A 152 -29.35 -25.06 -11.80
N PHE A 153 -30.16 -24.17 -11.22
CA PHE A 153 -29.65 -23.10 -10.38
C PHE A 153 -29.69 -23.56 -8.92
N LEU A 154 -28.58 -23.41 -8.21
CA LEU A 154 -28.49 -23.87 -6.83
C LEU A 154 -29.48 -23.14 -5.89
N HIS A 155 -29.89 -21.92 -6.23
CA HIS A 155 -30.91 -21.15 -5.48
C HIS A 155 -32.35 -21.56 -5.82
N ASP A 156 -32.56 -22.36 -6.87
CA ASP A 156 -33.86 -22.95 -7.22
C ASP A 156 -34.06 -24.34 -6.59
N VAL A 157 -33.07 -24.83 -5.84
CA VAL A 157 -33.17 -26.07 -5.05
C VAL A 157 -34.07 -25.83 -3.83
N GLU A 158 -34.87 -26.84 -3.44
CA GLU A 158 -35.74 -26.74 -2.28
C GLU A 158 -34.96 -26.30 -1.03
N GLU A 159 -35.47 -25.26 -0.36
CA GLU A 159 -34.84 -24.62 0.80
C GLU A 159 -34.49 -25.62 1.91
N GLN A 160 -35.32 -26.65 2.07
CA GLN A 160 -35.12 -27.71 3.05
C GLN A 160 -33.88 -28.57 2.73
N LEU A 161 -33.60 -28.82 1.46
CA LEU A 161 -32.42 -29.58 1.03
C LEU A 161 -31.14 -28.76 1.24
N VAL A 162 -31.14 -27.48 0.85
CA VAL A 162 -30.00 -26.57 1.06
C VAL A 162 -29.70 -26.40 2.54
N LYS A 163 -30.73 -26.24 3.37
CA LYS A 163 -30.56 -26.15 4.83
C LYS A 163 -30.02 -27.45 5.41
N ALA A 164 -30.48 -28.62 4.94
CA ALA A 164 -29.95 -29.91 5.38
C ALA A 164 -28.46 -30.08 5.03
N ASP A 165 -28.03 -29.65 3.84
CA ASP A 165 -26.63 -29.68 3.42
C ASP A 165 -25.76 -28.70 4.21
N ILE A 166 -26.24 -27.48 4.46
CA ILE A 166 -25.56 -26.49 5.32
C ILE A 166 -25.43 -27.03 6.75
N THR A 167 -26.51 -27.57 7.32
CA THR A 167 -26.49 -28.18 8.67
C THR A 167 -25.48 -29.30 8.74
N LYS A 168 -25.43 -30.17 7.71
CA LYS A 168 -24.47 -31.26 7.64
C LYS A 168 -23.03 -30.75 7.54
N PHE A 169 -22.78 -29.76 6.69
CA PHE A 169 -21.47 -29.12 6.55
C PHE A 169 -20.99 -28.52 7.87
N ILE A 170 -21.82 -27.70 8.53
CA ILE A 170 -21.47 -27.12 9.84
C ILE A 170 -21.21 -28.24 10.85
N LYS A 171 -22.02 -29.31 10.86
CA LYS A 171 -21.83 -30.43 11.78
C LYS A 171 -20.50 -31.15 11.57
N GLU A 172 -20.12 -31.45 10.32
CA GLU A 172 -18.82 -32.07 9.99
C GLU A 172 -17.67 -31.14 10.38
N GLU A 173 -17.75 -29.84 10.07
CA GLU A 173 -16.70 -28.88 10.38
C GLU A 173 -16.50 -28.64 11.88
N PHE A 174 -17.56 -28.79 12.67
CA PHE A 174 -17.54 -28.60 14.12
C PHE A 174 -17.35 -29.90 14.91
N GLU A 175 -17.27 -31.07 14.26
CA GLU A 175 -17.14 -32.38 14.92
C GLU A 175 -15.91 -32.48 15.84
N GLU A 176 -14.85 -31.72 15.52
CA GLU A 176 -13.60 -31.67 16.28
C GLU A 176 -13.67 -30.80 17.56
N PHE A 177 -14.75 -30.03 17.75
CA PHE A 177 -14.89 -29.10 18.88
C PHE A 177 -15.93 -29.61 19.90
N SER A 178 -15.54 -29.67 21.18
CA SER A 178 -16.43 -30.06 22.28
C SER A 178 -17.19 -28.85 22.83
N ILE A 179 -18.28 -28.47 22.17
CA ILE A 179 -19.13 -27.33 22.57
C ILE A 179 -20.38 -27.84 23.34
N PRO A 180 -20.75 -27.24 24.49
CA PRO A 180 -22.02 -27.55 25.16
C PRO A 180 -23.22 -27.25 24.24
N GLU A 181 -24.23 -28.13 24.21
CA GLU A 181 -25.45 -27.95 23.40
C GLU A 181 -25.18 -27.73 21.89
N GLN A 182 -24.12 -28.35 21.36
CA GLN A 182 -23.64 -28.21 19.98
C GLN A 182 -24.74 -28.33 18.91
N ASP A 183 -25.66 -29.29 19.03
CA ASP A 183 -26.76 -29.46 18.07
C ASP A 183 -27.73 -28.25 18.07
N MET A 184 -27.92 -27.54 19.20
CA MET A 184 -28.72 -26.31 19.23
C MET A 184 -28.03 -25.20 18.43
N TYR A 185 -26.73 -25.01 18.63
CA TYR A 185 -25.94 -24.00 17.95
C TYR A 185 -25.86 -24.25 16.45
N ILE A 186 -25.60 -25.50 16.03
CA ILE A 186 -25.59 -25.88 14.61
C ILE A 186 -26.93 -25.53 13.95
N ASN A 187 -28.05 -25.82 14.60
CA ASN A 187 -29.37 -25.50 14.06
C ASN A 187 -29.62 -23.98 13.94
N LYS A 188 -29.21 -23.17 14.93
CA LYS A 188 -29.32 -21.70 14.88
C LYS A 188 -28.43 -21.10 13.81
N LEU A 189 -27.20 -21.60 13.65
CA LEU A 189 -26.28 -21.14 12.62
C LEU A 189 -26.79 -21.50 11.23
N ALA A 190 -27.30 -22.73 11.04
CA ALA A 190 -27.92 -23.14 9.78
C ALA A 190 -29.17 -22.30 9.45
N GLU A 191 -29.95 -21.89 10.45
CA GLU A 191 -31.04 -20.93 10.27
C GLU A 191 -30.55 -19.56 9.82
N LYS A 192 -29.49 -19.04 10.45
CA LYS A 192 -28.90 -17.74 10.11
C LYS A 192 -28.26 -17.71 8.72
N CYS A 193 -27.75 -18.86 8.24
CA CYS A 193 -27.19 -19.00 6.89
C CYS A 193 -28.26 -18.96 5.78
N GLY A 194 -29.53 -19.24 6.09
CA GLY A 194 -30.62 -19.33 5.11
C GLY A 194 -30.28 -20.30 3.97
N LYS A 195 -30.21 -19.76 2.73
CA LYS A 195 -29.85 -20.52 1.51
C LYS A 195 -28.40 -20.31 1.05
N LEU A 196 -27.60 -19.53 1.80
CA LEU A 196 -26.28 -19.08 1.38
C LEU A 196 -25.17 -19.96 1.96
N PHE A 197 -24.70 -20.93 1.18
CA PHE A 197 -23.56 -21.77 1.60
C PHE A 197 -22.28 -20.94 1.83
N ILE A 198 -22.08 -19.86 1.07
CA ILE A 198 -20.94 -18.95 1.26
C ILE A 198 -20.96 -18.25 2.60
N TYR A 199 -22.15 -17.95 3.13
CA TYR A 199 -22.31 -17.43 4.48
C TYR A 199 -21.81 -18.49 5.48
N ALA A 200 -22.31 -19.72 5.36
CA ALA A 200 -21.92 -20.82 6.23
C ALA A 200 -20.41 -21.06 6.21
N ALA A 201 -19.79 -21.11 5.02
CA ALA A 201 -18.34 -21.33 4.88
C ALA A 201 -17.52 -20.19 5.48
N THR A 202 -17.91 -18.93 5.25
CA THR A 202 -17.21 -17.75 5.78
C THR A 202 -17.32 -17.70 7.30
N MET A 203 -18.52 -17.94 7.83
CA MET A 203 -18.82 -18.00 9.25
C MET A 203 -18.04 -19.13 9.95
N VAL A 204 -18.06 -20.35 9.38
CA VAL A 204 -17.27 -21.49 9.88
C VAL A 204 -15.79 -21.13 9.91
N ARG A 205 -15.26 -20.53 8.83
CA ARG A 205 -13.84 -20.13 8.76
C ARG A 205 -13.49 -19.08 9.81
N TYR A 206 -14.36 -18.09 10.01
CA TYR A 206 -14.20 -17.07 11.05
C TYR A 206 -14.15 -17.70 12.46
N ILE A 207 -14.96 -18.73 12.73
CA ILE A 207 -14.98 -19.41 14.03
C ILE A 207 -13.77 -20.37 14.16
N LYS A 208 -13.52 -21.24 13.18
CA LYS A 208 -12.51 -22.31 13.23
C LYS A 208 -11.07 -21.80 13.23
N ASN A 209 -10.80 -20.66 12.58
CA ASN A 209 -9.45 -20.11 12.58
C ASN A 209 -8.95 -19.74 13.99
N TYR A 210 -9.86 -19.64 14.97
CA TYR A 210 -9.52 -19.29 16.34
C TYR A 210 -10.23 -20.22 17.36
N PRO A 211 -9.76 -21.47 17.49
CA PRO A 211 -10.36 -22.52 18.35
C PRO A 211 -10.60 -22.11 19.81
N GLU A 212 -9.76 -21.22 20.33
CA GLU A 212 -9.80 -20.77 21.73
C GLU A 212 -10.96 -19.80 22.02
N TYR A 213 -11.58 -19.22 20.98
CA TYR A 213 -12.62 -18.18 21.07
C TYR A 213 -13.93 -18.60 20.41
N VAL A 214 -14.13 -19.91 20.25
CA VAL A 214 -15.28 -20.47 19.54
C VAL A 214 -16.59 -20.01 20.19
N GLU A 215 -16.70 -20.02 21.52
CA GLU A 215 -17.90 -19.58 22.25
C GLU A 215 -18.19 -18.07 22.06
N ASP A 216 -17.17 -17.22 22.16
CA ASP A 216 -17.31 -15.78 21.97
C ASP A 216 -17.73 -15.43 20.54
N ARG A 217 -17.08 -16.05 19.54
CA ARG A 217 -17.39 -15.82 18.12
C ARG A 217 -18.77 -16.35 17.75
N LEU A 218 -19.20 -17.46 18.36
CA LEU A 218 -20.57 -17.95 18.26
C LEU A 218 -21.56 -16.95 18.87
N GLY A 219 -21.24 -16.40 20.04
CA GLY A 219 -22.04 -15.38 20.70
C GLY A 219 -22.24 -14.13 19.84
N GLU A 220 -21.16 -13.62 19.25
CA GLU A 220 -21.19 -12.46 18.34
C GLU A 220 -22.03 -12.72 17.09
N ILE A 221 -21.78 -13.85 16.41
CA ILE A 221 -22.54 -14.22 15.21
C ILE A 221 -24.01 -14.48 15.53
N LEU A 222 -24.37 -14.89 16.74
CA LEU A 222 -25.77 -15.18 17.09
C LEU A 222 -26.53 -14.01 17.73
N LYS A 223 -25.92 -12.81 17.83
CA LYS A 223 -26.65 -11.61 18.28
C LYS A 223 -27.85 -11.30 17.36
N PRO A 224 -28.99 -10.85 17.92
CA PRO A 224 -30.16 -10.50 17.13
C PRO A 224 -29.93 -9.21 16.33
N THR A 225 -30.20 -9.27 15.02
CA THR A 225 -30.07 -8.14 14.10
C THR A 225 -31.16 -7.10 14.42
N SER A 226 -30.79 -5.84 14.69
CA SER A 226 -31.75 -4.73 14.75
C SER A 226 -32.30 -4.49 13.35
N ALA A 227 -33.60 -4.69 13.18
CA ALA A 227 -34.28 -4.77 11.89
C ALA A 227 -34.19 -3.49 11.03
N SER A 228 -33.83 -3.66 9.75
CA SER A 228 -34.49 -2.99 8.63
C SER A 228 -34.20 -3.71 7.30
N GLU A 229 -35.28 -4.25 6.73
CA GLU A 229 -35.57 -4.47 5.30
C GLU A 229 -34.93 -5.63 4.52
N GLU A 230 -35.86 -6.48 4.06
CA GLU A 230 -35.84 -7.45 2.97
C GLU A 230 -34.75 -7.23 1.90
N ASN A 231 -33.58 -7.83 2.09
CA ASN A 231 -32.68 -8.17 0.99
C ASN A 231 -31.78 -9.33 1.41
N GLN A 232 -31.79 -10.43 0.65
CA GLN A 232 -30.90 -11.59 0.87
C GLN A 232 -29.41 -11.23 0.75
N THR A 233 -29.07 -10.05 0.21
CA THR A 233 -27.71 -9.49 0.20
C THR A 233 -27.31 -8.86 1.52
N GLY A 234 -28.27 -8.43 2.35
CA GLY A 234 -28.02 -7.80 3.65
C GLY A 234 -27.46 -8.77 4.70
N ASP A 235 -27.75 -10.07 4.58
CA ASP A 235 -27.25 -11.06 5.54
C ASP A 235 -25.73 -11.25 5.40
N LEU A 236 -25.22 -11.36 4.16
CA LEU A 236 -23.78 -11.51 3.92
C LEU A 236 -23.03 -10.22 4.30
N ASP A 237 -23.59 -9.06 3.97
CA ASP A 237 -23.04 -7.76 4.37
C ASP A 237 -23.04 -7.61 5.89
N TYR A 238 -24.06 -8.11 6.59
CA TYR A 238 -24.07 -8.15 8.05
C TYR A 238 -22.97 -9.06 8.60
N LEU A 239 -22.75 -10.24 8.02
CA LEU A 239 -21.66 -11.12 8.43
C LEU A 239 -20.31 -10.44 8.23
N TYR A 240 -20.08 -9.81 7.07
CA TYR A 240 -18.85 -9.08 6.82
C TYR A 240 -18.69 -7.88 7.72
N SER A 241 -19.72 -7.05 7.91
CA SER A 241 -19.69 -5.91 8.82
C SER A 241 -19.46 -6.36 10.26
N THR A 242 -20.07 -7.45 10.72
CA THR A 242 -19.81 -8.01 12.06
C THR A 242 -18.36 -8.46 12.19
N VAL A 243 -17.83 -9.16 11.18
CA VAL A 243 -16.41 -9.59 11.17
C VAL A 243 -15.47 -8.38 11.16
N ILE A 244 -15.78 -7.34 10.38
CA ILE A 244 -15.00 -6.11 10.26
C ILE A 244 -15.08 -5.26 11.53
N GLU A 245 -16.27 -5.08 12.10
CA GLU A 245 -16.47 -4.38 13.37
C GLU A 245 -15.76 -5.11 14.51
N VAL A 246 -15.82 -6.44 14.59
CA VAL A 246 -15.02 -7.19 15.56
C VAL A 246 -13.52 -7.10 15.23
N ALA A 247 -13.15 -6.93 13.96
CA ALA A 247 -11.76 -6.75 13.56
C ALA A 247 -11.20 -5.36 13.93
N ILE A 248 -12.02 -4.31 13.85
CA ILE A 248 -11.58 -2.91 13.94
C ILE A 248 -12.00 -2.26 15.27
N ALA A 249 -13.18 -2.57 15.80
CA ALA A 249 -13.80 -1.88 16.94
C ALA A 249 -13.59 -2.59 18.29
N ARG A 250 -13.01 -3.80 18.32
CA ARG A 250 -12.55 -4.38 19.59
C ARG A 250 -11.35 -3.60 20.11
N ASP A 251 -11.40 -3.25 21.39
CA ASP A 251 -10.23 -2.73 22.09
C ASP A 251 -9.07 -3.73 21.91
N PRO A 252 -7.89 -3.29 21.42
CA PRO A 252 -6.74 -4.17 21.23
C PRO A 252 -6.34 -4.94 22.49
N ARG A 253 -6.71 -4.43 23.67
CA ARG A 253 -6.48 -5.06 24.98
C ARG A 253 -7.40 -6.25 25.28
N GLU A 254 -8.47 -6.41 24.50
CA GLU A 254 -9.39 -7.57 24.57
C GLU A 254 -9.06 -8.66 23.54
N LEU A 255 -8.08 -8.42 22.66
CA LEU A 255 -7.56 -9.41 21.71
C LEU A 255 -6.52 -10.32 22.37
N SER A 256 -6.50 -11.58 21.98
CA SER A 256 -5.42 -12.49 22.36
C SER A 256 -4.10 -12.05 21.73
N SER A 257 -2.98 -12.28 22.41
CA SER A 257 -1.65 -11.91 21.94
C SER A 257 -1.33 -12.48 20.55
N LYS A 258 -1.86 -13.68 20.23
CA LYS A 258 -1.64 -14.37 18.96
C LYS A 258 -2.47 -13.79 17.81
N GLU A 259 -3.73 -13.41 18.08
CA GLU A 259 -4.59 -12.78 17.09
C GLU A 259 -4.14 -11.34 16.78
N PHE A 260 -3.64 -10.65 17.80
CA PHE A 260 -2.99 -9.35 17.62
C PHE A 260 -1.75 -9.47 16.70
N GLU A 261 -0.85 -10.43 16.95
CA GLU A 261 0.34 -10.65 16.10
C GLU A 261 0.02 -10.98 14.63
N GLU A 262 -1.01 -11.78 14.36
CA GLU A 262 -1.39 -12.11 12.97
C GLU A 262 -1.97 -10.91 12.22
N ARG A 263 -2.76 -10.06 12.91
CA ARG A 263 -3.26 -8.80 12.34
C ARG A 263 -2.13 -7.79 12.14
N LEU A 264 -1.16 -7.75 13.05
CA LEU A 264 0.05 -6.95 12.94
C LEU A 264 0.85 -7.32 11.68
N LYS A 265 0.98 -8.61 11.35
CA LYS A 265 1.66 -9.07 10.12
C LYS A 265 0.98 -8.60 8.83
N ILE A 266 -0.34 -8.50 8.80
CA ILE A 266 -1.08 -7.98 7.64
C ILE A 266 -0.87 -6.47 7.52
N LEU A 267 -0.89 -5.75 8.65
CA LEU A 267 -0.58 -4.32 8.73
C LEU A 267 0.89 -4.00 8.35
N HIS A 268 1.85 -4.84 8.76
CA HIS A 268 3.28 -4.71 8.41
C HIS A 268 3.54 -4.84 6.91
N THR A 269 2.70 -5.55 6.17
CA THR A 269 2.81 -5.66 4.69
C THR A 269 2.46 -4.34 3.98
N ILE A 270 1.73 -3.43 4.63
CA ILE A 270 1.10 -2.28 3.95
C ILE A 270 1.91 -0.98 4.09
N VAL A 271 2.92 -0.91 4.95
CA VAL A 271 3.63 0.36 5.19
C VAL A 271 5.12 0.14 5.47
N ILE A 272 5.94 0.17 4.41
CA ILE A 272 7.40 0.18 4.46
C ILE A 272 7.88 1.49 3.81
N LEU A 273 8.71 2.26 4.49
CA LEU A 273 9.32 3.49 3.98
C LEU A 273 10.71 3.18 3.44
N VAL A 274 11.09 3.79 2.32
CA VAL A 274 12.47 3.75 1.83
C VAL A 274 13.01 5.15 1.68
N SER A 275 14.21 5.34 2.20
CA SER A 275 15.00 6.54 2.03
C SER A 275 16.26 6.19 1.23
N GLY A 276 16.47 6.90 0.12
CA GLY A 276 17.81 7.14 -0.42
C GLY A 276 18.45 8.28 0.34
N SER A 277 19.76 8.23 0.54
CA SER A 277 20.53 9.25 1.27
C SER A 277 21.75 9.65 0.44
N GLU A 278 22.26 10.86 0.70
CA GLU A 278 23.52 11.38 0.13
C GLU A 278 24.76 10.56 0.55
N ASP A 279 24.60 9.52 1.37
CA ASP A 279 25.64 8.56 1.78
C ASP A 279 25.72 7.30 0.89
N ASP A 280 25.06 7.33 -0.27
CA ASP A 280 25.05 6.26 -1.28
C ASP A 280 24.32 4.98 -0.85
N THR A 281 23.57 5.02 0.26
CA THR A 281 22.86 3.85 0.79
C THR A 281 21.34 3.96 0.73
N LEU A 282 20.71 2.79 0.60
CA LEU A 282 19.27 2.61 0.71
C LEU A 282 18.92 1.91 2.02
N ARG A 283 17.89 2.40 2.68
CA ARG A 283 17.42 1.85 3.95
C ARG A 283 15.92 1.60 3.89
N LEU A 284 15.53 0.41 4.34
CA LEU A 284 14.15 -0.05 4.47
C LEU A 284 13.69 0.16 5.90
N TRP A 285 12.57 0.84 6.10
CA TRP A 285 12.02 1.19 7.40
C TRP A 285 10.62 0.61 7.55
N ASP A 286 10.38 -0.15 8.60
CA ASP A 286 9.05 -0.59 8.97
C ASP A 286 8.27 0.62 9.50
N VAL A 287 7.12 0.99 8.95
CA VAL A 287 6.49 2.28 9.31
C VAL A 287 5.68 2.20 10.60
N VAL A 288 5.39 0.99 11.09
CA VAL A 288 4.67 0.76 12.36
C VAL A 288 5.65 0.74 13.55
N THR A 289 6.86 0.23 13.33
CA THR A 289 7.91 0.05 14.35
C THR A 289 9.10 0.98 14.16
N GLY A 290 9.18 1.71 13.03
CA GLY A 290 10.31 2.52 12.52
C GLY A 290 11.68 1.90 12.67
N THR A 291 11.72 0.57 12.71
CA THR A 291 12.96 -0.19 12.71
C THR A 291 13.45 -0.29 11.27
N GLN A 292 14.76 -0.20 11.11
CA GLN A 292 15.37 -0.55 9.84
C GLN A 292 15.22 -2.06 9.66
N ILE A 293 14.48 -2.50 8.62
CA ILE A 293 14.11 -3.92 8.41
C ILE A 293 15.35 -4.77 8.12
N THR A 294 16.38 -4.18 7.52
CA THR A 294 17.67 -4.80 7.16
C THR A 294 18.84 -3.83 7.36
N GLU A 295 20.09 -4.31 7.41
CA GLU A 295 21.29 -3.46 7.23
C GLU A 295 21.18 -2.63 5.93
N PRO A 296 21.91 -1.50 5.76
CA PRO A 296 21.90 -0.74 4.51
C PRO A 296 22.12 -1.68 3.33
N LEU A 297 21.30 -1.58 2.29
CA LEU A 297 21.30 -2.55 1.21
C LEU A 297 22.69 -2.59 0.54
N GLN A 298 23.42 -3.68 0.77
CA GLN A 298 24.79 -3.88 0.26
C GLN A 298 24.76 -4.86 -0.91
N GLY A 299 25.42 -4.48 -2.01
CA GLY A 299 25.55 -5.34 -3.19
C GLY A 299 26.54 -6.48 -2.97
N HIS A 300 26.64 -7.41 -3.93
CA HIS A 300 27.55 -8.57 -3.88
C HIS A 300 29.05 -8.23 -3.73
N THR A 301 29.44 -6.96 -3.84
CA THR A 301 30.82 -6.47 -3.73
C THR A 301 31.14 -5.72 -2.43
N ASN A 302 30.27 -5.74 -1.41
CA ASN A 302 30.38 -4.95 -0.17
C ASN A 302 30.35 -3.42 -0.36
N GLU A 303 30.02 -2.96 -1.56
CA GLU A 303 29.79 -1.54 -1.86
C GLU A 303 28.38 -1.42 -2.47
N GLY A 304 27.53 -0.64 -1.81
CA GLY A 304 26.21 -0.22 -2.31
C GLY A 304 26.35 0.69 -3.53
N HIS A 305 25.54 1.73 -3.67
CA HIS A 305 25.92 2.78 -4.63
C HIS A 305 27.25 3.41 -4.19
N THR A 306 27.98 3.98 -5.14
CA THR A 306 29.30 4.61 -4.88
C THR A 306 29.24 6.14 -4.91
N ARG A 307 28.02 6.66 -5.13
CA ARG A 307 27.63 8.07 -5.18
C ARG A 307 26.14 8.20 -4.83
N GLU A 308 25.68 9.44 -4.68
CA GLU A 308 24.41 9.82 -4.10
C GLU A 308 23.22 9.09 -4.75
N VAL A 309 22.24 8.67 -3.95
CA VAL A 309 21.02 8.01 -4.45
C VAL A 309 19.93 9.05 -4.63
N GLU A 310 19.62 9.38 -5.89
CA GLU A 310 18.66 10.42 -6.26
C GLU A 310 17.21 9.95 -6.23
N SER A 311 16.98 8.68 -6.54
CA SER A 311 15.62 8.18 -6.70
C SER A 311 15.49 6.75 -6.22
N VAL A 312 14.41 6.49 -5.50
CA VAL A 312 14.12 5.22 -4.82
C VAL A 312 12.65 4.89 -4.97
N THR A 313 12.33 3.64 -5.32
CA THR A 313 10.94 3.24 -5.55
C THR A 313 10.73 1.76 -5.26
N PHE A 314 9.63 1.43 -4.59
CA PHE A 314 9.22 0.04 -4.33
C PHE A 314 8.46 -0.55 -5.49
N SER A 315 8.56 -1.88 -5.67
CA SER A 315 7.61 -2.61 -6.50
C SER A 315 6.20 -2.56 -5.88
N PRO A 316 5.14 -2.68 -6.69
CA PRO A 316 3.75 -2.61 -6.20
C PRO A 316 3.40 -3.67 -5.14
N ASP A 317 4.10 -4.79 -5.15
CA ASP A 317 3.95 -5.87 -4.16
C ASP A 317 4.83 -5.68 -2.90
N GLY A 318 5.64 -4.60 -2.85
CA GLY A 318 6.55 -4.27 -1.75
C GLY A 318 7.74 -5.22 -1.59
N THR A 319 7.90 -6.21 -2.48
CA THR A 319 8.94 -7.24 -2.35
C THR A 319 10.30 -6.81 -2.90
N LYS A 320 10.32 -5.81 -3.78
CA LYS A 320 11.51 -5.32 -4.46
C LYS A 320 11.65 -3.82 -4.26
N LEU A 321 12.89 -3.36 -4.26
CA LEU A 321 13.23 -1.95 -4.27
C LEU A 321 14.15 -1.65 -5.45
N ALA A 322 13.95 -0.52 -6.13
CA ALA A 322 14.86 -0.01 -7.13
C ALA A 322 15.46 1.32 -6.69
N SER A 323 16.71 1.55 -7.06
CA SER A 323 17.43 2.80 -6.84
C SER A 323 18.18 3.28 -8.07
N GLY A 324 18.19 4.59 -8.27
CA GLY A 324 19.03 5.30 -9.22
C GLY A 324 20.01 6.21 -8.49
N SER A 325 21.25 6.27 -8.97
CA SER A 325 22.35 6.99 -8.32
C SER A 325 23.17 7.84 -9.29
N TRP A 326 23.94 8.76 -8.72
CA TRP A 326 24.98 9.52 -9.38
C TRP A 326 26.14 8.67 -9.90
N ASP A 327 26.24 7.41 -9.49
CA ASP A 327 27.22 6.45 -10.01
C ASP A 327 26.87 5.89 -11.40
N HIS A 328 25.80 6.41 -12.02
CA HIS A 328 25.27 6.03 -13.33
C HIS A 328 24.60 4.66 -13.37
N THR A 329 24.40 4.02 -12.22
CA THR A 329 23.83 2.68 -12.14
C THR A 329 22.43 2.67 -11.58
N LEU A 330 21.66 1.65 -11.98
CA LEU A 330 20.46 1.23 -11.28
C LEU A 330 20.71 -0.09 -10.56
N ARG A 331 20.13 -0.20 -9.36
CA ARG A 331 20.17 -1.43 -8.57
C ARG A 331 18.78 -1.87 -8.17
N LEU A 332 18.59 -3.18 -8.15
CA LEU A 332 17.36 -3.85 -7.75
C LEU A 332 17.66 -4.72 -6.53
N TRP A 333 16.85 -4.55 -5.49
CA TRP A 333 17.06 -5.12 -4.17
C TRP A 333 15.85 -5.94 -3.76
N ASP A 334 16.10 -7.09 -3.14
CA ASP A 334 15.06 -7.85 -2.45
C ASP A 334 14.85 -7.23 -1.06
N VAL A 335 13.60 -6.84 -0.78
CA VAL A 335 13.24 -6.11 0.44
C VAL A 335 13.35 -6.99 1.68
N ALA A 336 13.04 -8.27 1.56
CA ALA A 336 13.02 -9.19 2.70
C ALA A 336 14.44 -9.58 3.17
N THR A 337 15.37 -9.72 2.24
CA THR A 337 16.74 -10.16 2.50
C THR A 337 17.73 -9.01 2.54
N GLY A 338 17.36 -7.87 1.96
CA GLY A 338 18.22 -6.71 1.80
C GLY A 338 19.36 -6.92 0.79
N THR A 339 19.26 -7.94 -0.06
CA THR A 339 20.32 -8.31 -1.01
C THR A 339 20.00 -7.83 -2.42
N GLN A 340 21.03 -7.52 -3.19
CA GLN A 340 20.87 -7.18 -4.60
C GLN A 340 20.46 -8.42 -5.41
N MET A 341 19.34 -8.36 -6.15
CA MET A 341 18.77 -9.52 -6.83
C MET A 341 19.42 -9.87 -8.18
N THR A 342 19.92 -8.88 -8.91
CA THR A 342 20.48 -9.07 -10.26
C THR A 342 21.85 -8.42 -10.38
N GLU A 343 22.68 -8.86 -11.34
CA GLU A 343 23.87 -8.08 -11.73
C GLU A 343 23.45 -6.65 -12.13
N LEU A 344 24.33 -5.67 -11.90
CA LEU A 344 24.04 -4.24 -12.11
C LEU A 344 23.33 -3.99 -13.45
N LEU A 345 22.26 -3.19 -13.43
CA LEU A 345 21.59 -2.72 -14.63
C LEU A 345 22.48 -1.66 -15.31
N TRP A 346 23.48 -2.12 -16.05
CA TRP A 346 24.46 -1.25 -16.71
C TRP A 346 23.90 -0.72 -18.02
N GLY A 347 24.02 0.59 -18.23
CA GLY A 347 23.56 1.19 -19.48
C GLY A 347 23.70 2.69 -19.52
N HIS A 348 23.25 3.39 -18.48
CA HIS A 348 23.31 4.85 -18.45
C HIS A 348 24.76 5.36 -18.38
N THR A 349 25.01 6.48 -19.06
CA THR A 349 26.33 7.14 -19.08
C THR A 349 26.34 8.44 -18.26
N GLY A 350 25.24 8.75 -17.58
CA GLY A 350 25.02 9.93 -16.75
C GLY A 350 24.27 9.54 -15.49
N THR A 351 24.10 10.48 -14.54
CA THR A 351 23.39 10.23 -13.28
C THR A 351 21.96 9.74 -13.54
N VAL A 352 21.46 8.82 -12.73
CA VAL A 352 20.08 8.33 -12.84
C VAL A 352 19.22 9.15 -11.89
N ASN A 353 18.46 10.10 -12.45
CA ASN A 353 17.72 11.08 -11.67
C ASN A 353 16.35 10.55 -11.22
N SER A 354 15.78 9.56 -11.92
CA SER A 354 14.44 9.05 -11.62
C SER A 354 14.27 7.59 -11.99
N VAL A 355 13.61 6.83 -11.11
CA VAL A 355 13.27 5.42 -11.30
C VAL A 355 11.80 5.15 -10.94
N ALA A 356 11.12 4.30 -11.70
CA ALA A 356 9.71 3.95 -11.46
C ALA A 356 9.40 2.49 -11.85
N PHE A 357 8.65 1.74 -11.04
CA PHE A 357 8.10 0.43 -11.43
C PHE A 357 6.79 0.55 -12.22
N SER A 358 6.55 -0.42 -13.10
CA SER A 358 5.21 -0.62 -13.67
C SER A 358 4.22 -1.10 -12.59
N PRO A 359 2.91 -0.84 -12.75
CA PRO A 359 1.89 -1.25 -11.77
C PRO A 359 1.77 -2.76 -11.56
N ASP A 360 2.22 -3.57 -12.52
CA ASP A 360 2.29 -5.03 -12.41
C ASP A 360 3.63 -5.52 -11.81
N GLY A 361 4.57 -4.63 -11.51
CA GLY A 361 5.90 -4.93 -10.96
C GLY A 361 6.85 -5.65 -11.93
N THR A 362 6.46 -5.83 -13.20
CA THR A 362 7.25 -6.59 -14.18
C THR A 362 8.32 -5.77 -14.88
N LYS A 363 8.16 -4.44 -14.93
CA LYS A 363 9.04 -3.51 -15.65
C LYS A 363 9.55 -2.41 -14.72
N LEU A 364 10.74 -1.91 -15.01
CA LEU A 364 11.33 -0.75 -14.36
C LEU A 364 11.72 0.27 -15.43
N ALA A 365 11.38 1.54 -15.22
CA ALA A 365 11.79 2.65 -16.07
C ALA A 365 12.83 3.51 -15.35
N SER A 366 13.78 4.06 -16.12
CA SER A 366 14.83 4.94 -15.61
C SER A 366 15.06 6.14 -16.52
N GLY A 367 15.17 7.33 -15.91
CA GLY A 367 15.53 8.58 -16.57
C GLY A 367 16.90 9.08 -16.09
N SER A 368 17.73 9.57 -17.01
CA SER A 368 19.11 9.94 -16.72
C SER A 368 19.53 11.29 -17.33
N TRP A 369 20.60 11.85 -16.76
CA TRP A 369 21.35 12.98 -17.32
C TRP A 369 21.98 12.67 -18.68
N ASP A 370 22.06 11.41 -19.11
CA ASP A 370 22.52 11.07 -20.48
C ASP A 370 21.49 11.35 -21.59
N TYR A 371 20.35 11.97 -21.23
CA TYR A 371 19.24 12.36 -22.12
C TYR A 371 18.37 11.20 -22.58
N THR A 372 18.58 10.00 -22.04
CA THR A 372 17.88 8.78 -22.45
C THR A 372 16.95 8.26 -21.36
N LEU A 373 15.92 7.54 -21.79
CA LEU A 373 15.17 6.66 -20.93
C LEU A 373 15.44 5.20 -21.27
N ARG A 374 15.43 4.35 -20.26
CA ARG A 374 15.56 2.90 -20.42
C ARG A 374 14.43 2.18 -19.72
N LEU A 375 14.06 1.04 -20.30
CA LEU A 375 13.04 0.13 -19.79
C LEU A 375 13.66 -1.24 -19.58
N TRP A 376 13.53 -1.75 -18.36
CA TRP A 376 14.18 -2.96 -17.87
C TRP A 376 13.13 -4.01 -17.53
N ASP A 377 13.38 -5.26 -17.90
CA ASP A 377 12.63 -6.40 -17.38
C ASP A 377 13.13 -6.71 -15.96
N VAL A 378 12.22 -6.72 -14.99
CA VAL A 378 12.57 -6.89 -13.58
C VAL A 378 12.98 -8.33 -13.27
N ALA A 379 12.49 -9.31 -14.02
CA ALA A 379 12.78 -10.72 -13.78
C ALA A 379 14.15 -11.13 -14.34
N THR A 380 14.54 -10.59 -15.50
CA THR A 380 15.82 -10.92 -16.15
C THR A 380 16.91 -9.90 -15.87
N GLY A 381 16.56 -8.68 -15.43
CA GLY A 381 17.51 -7.56 -15.31
C GLY A 381 18.05 -7.08 -16.65
N THR A 382 17.41 -7.42 -17.76
CA THR A 382 17.85 -7.02 -19.10
C THR A 382 17.03 -5.85 -19.61
N GLN A 383 17.67 -4.94 -20.33
CA GLN A 383 16.98 -3.90 -21.08
C GLN A 383 16.05 -4.54 -22.13
N MET A 384 14.76 -4.19 -22.12
CA MET A 384 13.73 -4.82 -22.96
C MET A 384 13.67 -4.27 -24.38
N THR A 385 13.93 -2.97 -24.55
CA THR A 385 13.78 -2.28 -25.84
C THR A 385 15.04 -1.50 -26.20
N GLU A 386 15.21 -1.16 -27.47
CA GLU A 386 16.21 -0.15 -27.82
C GLU A 386 15.92 1.18 -27.09
N LEU A 387 16.96 1.98 -26.90
CA LEU A 387 16.93 3.25 -26.18
C LEU A 387 15.73 4.11 -26.57
N LEU A 388 14.96 4.58 -25.58
CA LEU A 388 13.90 5.56 -25.80
C LEU A 388 14.55 6.91 -26.11
N TRP A 389 14.83 7.14 -27.39
CA TRP A 389 15.53 8.33 -27.88
C TRP A 389 14.53 9.43 -28.23
N GLY A 390 14.78 10.65 -27.78
CA GLY A 390 13.94 11.78 -28.14
C GLY A 390 14.24 13.07 -27.37
N HIS A 391 14.52 12.98 -26.08
CA HIS A 391 14.88 14.16 -25.29
C HIS A 391 16.24 14.74 -25.70
N THR A 392 16.36 16.06 -25.58
CA THR A 392 17.60 16.80 -25.92
C THR A 392 18.29 17.39 -24.69
N GLY A 393 17.79 17.08 -23.49
CA GLY A 393 18.33 17.45 -22.20
C GLY A 393 18.14 16.33 -21.18
N ALA A 394 18.63 16.52 -19.95
CA ALA A 394 18.54 15.54 -18.86
C ALA A 394 17.08 15.13 -18.61
N VAL A 395 16.83 13.85 -18.34
CA VAL A 395 15.50 13.38 -17.95
C VAL A 395 15.43 13.40 -16.44
N ASN A 396 14.64 14.32 -15.88
CA ASN A 396 14.59 14.56 -14.43
C ASN A 396 13.52 13.71 -13.74
N SER A 397 12.45 13.30 -14.43
CA SER A 397 11.35 12.55 -13.84
C SER A 397 10.72 11.55 -14.82
N VAL A 398 10.38 10.36 -14.33
CA VAL A 398 9.68 9.31 -15.09
C VAL A 398 8.52 8.72 -14.27
N ALA A 399 7.40 8.40 -14.92
CA ALA A 399 6.24 7.80 -14.25
C ALA A 399 5.46 6.87 -15.18
N PHE A 400 4.99 5.72 -14.68
CA PHE A 400 4.08 4.84 -15.43
C PHE A 400 2.62 5.28 -15.29
N SER A 401 1.82 5.04 -16.33
CA SER A 401 0.36 5.11 -16.20
C SER A 401 -0.16 4.00 -15.27
N PRO A 402 -1.30 4.18 -14.59
CA PRO A 402 -1.89 3.18 -13.69
C PRO A 402 -2.20 1.84 -14.34
N ASP A 403 -2.43 1.81 -15.65
CA ASP A 403 -2.63 0.58 -16.45
C ASP A 403 -1.32 -0.06 -16.94
N GLY A 404 -0.17 0.58 -16.71
CA GLY A 404 1.16 0.13 -17.12
C GLY A 404 1.44 0.21 -18.62
N THR A 405 0.52 0.76 -19.42
CA THR A 405 0.64 0.79 -20.88
C THR A 405 1.47 1.96 -21.40
N LYS A 406 1.55 3.06 -20.63
CA LYS A 406 2.25 4.29 -21.01
C LYS A 406 3.31 4.66 -19.97
N LEU A 407 4.35 5.34 -20.44
CA LEU A 407 5.37 5.97 -19.61
C LEU A 407 5.41 7.47 -19.94
N ALA A 408 5.44 8.32 -18.92
CA ALA A 408 5.66 9.75 -19.05
C ALA A 408 7.09 10.11 -18.62
N SER A 409 7.67 11.11 -19.29
CA SER A 409 8.99 11.64 -18.96
C SER A 409 9.01 13.17 -18.99
N GLY A 410 9.63 13.78 -17.99
CA GLY A 410 9.91 15.22 -17.93
C GLY A 410 11.42 15.49 -18.03
N SER A 411 11.80 16.54 -18.77
CA SER A 411 13.19 16.81 -19.10
C SER A 411 13.59 18.28 -18.97
N ALA A 412 14.89 18.50 -18.81
CA ALA A 412 15.58 19.78 -18.93
C ALA A 412 15.52 20.38 -20.36
N ASP A 413 14.97 19.68 -21.35
CA ASP A 413 14.62 20.26 -22.66
C ASP A 413 13.28 21.01 -22.68
N CYS A 414 12.68 21.20 -21.51
CA CYS A 414 11.41 21.89 -21.27
C CYS A 414 10.19 21.16 -21.86
N THR A 415 10.33 19.90 -22.27
CA THR A 415 9.23 19.09 -22.83
C THR A 415 8.88 17.90 -21.95
N LEU A 416 7.64 17.43 -22.09
CA LEU A 416 7.25 16.11 -21.64
C LEU A 416 7.04 15.18 -22.83
N ARG A 417 7.29 13.88 -22.64
CA ARG A 417 6.99 12.87 -23.67
C ARG A 417 6.20 11.72 -23.08
N LEU A 418 5.34 11.14 -23.91
CA LEU A 418 4.59 9.92 -23.62
C LEU A 418 5.09 8.80 -24.51
N TRP A 419 5.36 7.65 -23.92
CA TRP A 419 5.93 6.47 -24.57
C TRP A 419 5.00 5.28 -24.41
N ASP A 420 4.84 4.51 -25.48
CA ASP A 420 4.18 3.21 -25.42
C ASP A 420 5.16 2.19 -24.84
N VAL A 421 4.77 1.56 -23.74
CA VAL A 421 5.65 0.65 -22.99
C VAL A 421 5.88 -0.67 -23.75
N ALA A 422 4.94 -1.10 -24.59
CA ALA A 422 5.05 -2.35 -25.33
C ALA A 422 5.98 -2.22 -26.55
N THR A 423 5.94 -1.08 -27.23
CA THR A 423 6.75 -0.85 -28.45
C THR A 423 8.04 -0.08 -28.17
N GLY A 424 8.13 0.64 -27.04
CA GLY A 424 9.23 1.56 -26.77
C GLY A 424 9.26 2.77 -27.72
N THR A 425 8.12 3.14 -28.31
CA THR A 425 8.03 4.28 -29.21
C THR A 425 7.26 5.43 -28.58
N GLN A 426 7.64 6.66 -28.92
CA GLN A 426 6.89 7.84 -28.52
C GLN A 426 5.47 7.80 -29.11
N ILE A 427 4.44 8.06 -28.29
CA ILE A 427 3.02 7.99 -28.67
C ILE A 427 2.62 9.19 -29.53
N THR A 428 3.08 10.38 -29.17
CA THR A 428 2.74 11.66 -29.81
C THR A 428 3.96 12.58 -29.90
N GLU A 429 3.85 13.72 -30.59
CA GLU A 429 4.84 14.80 -30.47
C GLU A 429 5.03 15.24 -29.00
N PRO A 430 6.19 15.82 -28.65
CA PRO A 430 6.46 16.28 -27.29
C PRO A 430 5.39 17.26 -26.81
N LEU A 431 4.95 17.09 -25.57
CA LEU A 431 4.07 18.02 -24.88
C LEU A 431 4.88 19.29 -24.59
N GLN A 432 4.65 20.32 -25.41
CA GLN A 432 5.31 21.61 -25.31
C GLN A 432 4.43 22.61 -24.56
N GLY A 433 5.04 23.38 -23.67
CA GLY A 433 4.35 24.44 -22.94
C GLY A 433 5.23 25.07 -21.87
N HIS A 434 6.01 24.28 -21.13
CA HIS A 434 6.93 24.80 -20.14
C HIS A 434 8.06 25.61 -20.77
N THR A 435 8.52 26.64 -20.06
CA THR A 435 9.60 27.53 -20.54
C THR A 435 10.96 27.25 -19.88
N ASN A 436 10.99 26.39 -18.87
CA ASN A 436 12.20 25.93 -18.19
C ASN A 436 12.11 24.42 -17.86
N TRP A 437 13.10 23.87 -17.15
CA TRP A 437 13.22 22.44 -16.87
C TRP A 437 11.96 21.86 -16.22
N VAL A 438 11.55 20.67 -16.66
CA VAL A 438 10.44 19.93 -16.06
C VAL A 438 11.01 18.99 -15.01
N GLU A 439 10.79 19.32 -13.74
CA GLU A 439 11.40 18.62 -12.59
C GLU A 439 10.60 17.42 -12.12
N SER A 440 9.27 17.42 -12.31
CA SER A 440 8.40 16.37 -11.77
C SER A 440 7.22 16.09 -12.68
N VAL A 441 6.89 14.81 -12.88
CA VAL A 441 5.73 14.35 -13.64
C VAL A 441 4.96 13.30 -12.86
N ALA A 442 3.62 13.36 -12.88
CA ALA A 442 2.76 12.40 -12.17
C ALA A 442 1.47 12.12 -12.96
N PHE A 443 1.06 10.86 -13.06
CA PHE A 443 -0.25 10.49 -13.60
C PHE A 443 -1.35 10.64 -12.54
N SER A 444 -2.57 10.98 -12.98
CA SER A 444 -3.75 10.85 -12.12
C SER A 444 -4.05 9.36 -11.84
N PRO A 445 -4.72 9.04 -10.72
CA PRO A 445 -5.04 7.65 -10.37
C PRO A 445 -5.86 6.87 -11.41
N ASP A 446 -6.67 7.58 -12.21
CA ASP A 446 -7.45 7.01 -13.31
C ASP A 446 -6.67 6.92 -14.65
N GLY A 447 -5.44 7.46 -14.69
CA GLY A 447 -4.57 7.48 -15.86
C GLY A 447 -4.99 8.43 -16.98
N THR A 448 -6.04 9.25 -16.78
CA THR A 448 -6.57 10.13 -17.82
C THR A 448 -5.82 11.46 -17.93
N LYS A 449 -5.17 11.88 -16.85
CA LYS A 449 -4.44 13.15 -16.75
C LYS A 449 -2.98 12.94 -16.39
N LEU A 450 -2.14 13.88 -16.80
CA LEU A 450 -0.74 14.00 -16.40
C LEU A 450 -0.53 15.40 -15.80
N ALA A 451 0.11 15.48 -14.65
CA ALA A 451 0.56 16.73 -14.04
C ALA A 451 2.07 16.91 -14.21
N SER A 452 2.51 18.14 -14.40
CA SER A 452 3.93 18.49 -14.53
C SER A 452 4.28 19.75 -13.75
N GLY A 453 5.35 19.69 -12.96
CA GLY A 453 5.95 20.84 -12.26
C GLY A 453 7.29 21.23 -12.91
N SER A 454 7.56 22.53 -12.99
CA SER A 454 8.73 23.07 -13.69
C SER A 454 9.42 24.20 -12.94
N GLU A 455 10.69 24.41 -13.24
CA GLU A 455 11.44 25.60 -12.85
C GLU A 455 10.88 26.91 -13.46
N ASP A 456 9.88 26.85 -14.34
CA ASP A 456 9.16 28.03 -14.83
C ASP A 456 8.08 28.54 -13.87
N HIS A 457 8.03 27.99 -12.64
CA HIS A 457 7.09 28.34 -11.57
C HIS A 457 5.65 27.92 -11.85
N THR A 458 5.41 27.13 -12.91
CA THR A 458 4.06 26.70 -13.29
C THR A 458 3.84 25.22 -13.12
N LEU A 459 2.60 24.86 -12.78
CA LEU A 459 2.11 23.49 -12.87
C LEU A 459 1.20 23.38 -14.09
N ARG A 460 1.34 22.31 -14.87
CA ARG A 460 0.46 22.07 -16.04
C ARG A 460 -0.23 20.73 -15.93
N LEU A 461 -1.47 20.70 -16.42
CA LEU A 461 -2.30 19.52 -16.55
C LEU A 461 -2.48 19.17 -18.02
N TRP A 462 -2.26 17.90 -18.36
CA TRP A 462 -2.31 17.38 -19.72
C TRP A 462 -3.31 16.24 -19.81
N ASP A 463 -4.07 16.20 -20.90
CA ASP A 463 -4.93 15.07 -21.23
C ASP A 463 -4.08 14.01 -21.94
N VAL A 464 -4.07 12.81 -21.37
CA VAL A 464 -3.21 11.72 -21.86
C VAL A 464 -3.71 11.18 -23.21
N ALA A 465 -5.02 11.22 -23.46
CA ALA A 465 -5.61 10.68 -24.68
C ALA A 465 -5.41 11.61 -25.88
N THR A 466 -5.51 12.94 -25.67
CA THR A 466 -5.33 13.93 -26.74
C THR A 466 -3.91 14.49 -26.79
N SER A 467 -3.10 14.31 -25.75
CA SER A 467 -1.77 14.91 -25.61
C SER A 467 -1.81 16.44 -25.73
N THR A 468 -2.83 17.05 -25.12
CA THR A 468 -3.02 18.50 -25.09
C THR A 468 -3.15 18.99 -23.66
N GLN A 469 -2.75 20.22 -23.42
CA GLN A 469 -2.96 20.87 -22.13
C GLN A 469 -4.47 21.02 -21.84
N ILE A 470 -4.91 20.67 -20.64
CA ILE A 470 -6.33 20.68 -20.22
C ILE A 470 -6.77 22.09 -19.82
N THR A 471 -5.93 22.79 -19.06
CA THR A 471 -6.18 24.14 -18.52
C THR A 471 -5.03 25.07 -18.85
N GLU A 472 -5.21 26.37 -18.67
CA GLU A 472 -4.06 27.29 -18.60
C GLU A 472 -3.07 26.86 -17.49
N PRO A 473 -1.79 27.26 -17.57
CA PRO A 473 -0.81 26.92 -16.54
C PRO A 473 -1.30 27.40 -15.17
N LEU A 474 -1.22 26.52 -14.18
CA LEU A 474 -1.55 26.85 -12.80
C LEU A 474 -0.42 27.72 -12.27
N GLN A 475 -0.69 29.01 -12.15
CA GLN A 475 0.24 30.04 -11.69
C GLN A 475 -0.13 30.44 -10.26
N GLY A 476 0.86 30.46 -9.37
CA GLY A 476 0.69 30.85 -7.98
C GLY A 476 2.02 30.86 -7.23
N HIS A 477 2.90 29.91 -7.53
CA HIS A 477 4.26 29.90 -7.01
C HIS A 477 5.11 31.04 -7.59
N THR A 478 6.01 31.57 -6.76
CA THR A 478 6.94 32.66 -7.10
C THR A 478 8.38 32.19 -7.26
N ASP A 479 8.65 30.91 -7.03
CA ASP A 479 9.95 30.26 -7.23
C ASP A 479 9.78 28.82 -7.78
N SER A 480 10.89 28.12 -8.03
CA SER A 480 10.92 26.82 -8.72
C SER A 480 10.07 25.75 -8.02
N MET A 481 9.35 24.97 -8.83
CA MET A 481 8.52 23.88 -8.33
C MET A 481 9.31 22.58 -8.23
N ALA A 482 9.51 22.10 -7.00
CA ALA A 482 10.30 20.92 -6.75
C ALA A 482 9.50 19.60 -6.88
N SER A 483 8.19 19.61 -6.62
CA SER A 483 7.39 18.37 -6.60
C SER A 483 5.89 18.60 -6.81
N VAL A 484 5.24 17.61 -7.41
CA VAL A 484 3.79 17.55 -7.64
C VAL A 484 3.23 16.17 -7.30
N ALA A 485 2.08 16.12 -6.61
CA ALA A 485 1.38 14.86 -6.31
C ALA A 485 -0.14 15.00 -6.39
N PHE A 486 -0.81 13.99 -6.95
CA PHE A 486 -2.27 13.86 -6.93
C PHE A 486 -2.75 13.32 -5.58
N SER A 487 -3.91 13.78 -5.12
CA SER A 487 -4.65 13.09 -4.07
C SER A 487 -5.07 11.69 -4.52
N PRO A 488 -5.28 10.73 -3.60
CA PRO A 488 -5.68 9.37 -3.95
C PRO A 488 -7.00 9.28 -4.73
N ASP A 489 -7.90 10.23 -4.52
CA ASP A 489 -9.17 10.36 -5.26
C ASP A 489 -9.03 11.09 -6.61
N GLY A 490 -7.82 11.59 -6.93
CA GLY A 490 -7.51 12.31 -8.17
C GLY A 490 -8.12 13.72 -8.28
N THR A 491 -8.80 14.20 -7.24
CA THR A 491 -9.55 15.47 -7.28
C THR A 491 -8.69 16.69 -6.96
N LYS A 492 -7.58 16.50 -6.24
CA LYS A 492 -6.67 17.56 -5.81
C LYS A 492 -5.24 17.30 -6.25
N LEU A 493 -4.48 18.38 -6.37
CA LEU A 493 -3.03 18.37 -6.53
C LEU A 493 -2.38 19.15 -5.39
N ALA A 494 -1.28 18.63 -4.87
CA ALA A 494 -0.39 19.37 -3.97
C ALA A 494 0.91 19.74 -4.71
N SER A 495 1.38 20.96 -4.49
CA SER A 495 2.66 21.44 -5.00
C SER A 495 3.50 22.08 -3.91
N GLY A 496 4.80 21.76 -3.91
CA GLY A 496 5.81 22.39 -3.08
C GLY A 496 6.78 23.22 -3.93
N SER A 497 7.11 24.41 -3.45
CA SER A 497 7.94 25.38 -4.16
C SER A 497 9.05 25.91 -3.26
N TRP A 498 10.10 26.42 -3.90
CA TRP A 498 11.21 27.11 -3.23
C TRP A 498 10.81 28.48 -2.67
N ASP A 499 9.61 28.97 -2.95
CA ASP A 499 9.05 30.22 -2.39
C ASP A 499 8.51 30.09 -0.95
N HIS A 500 8.80 28.96 -0.31
CA HIS A 500 8.36 28.62 1.05
C HIS A 500 6.84 28.39 1.19
N THR A 501 6.12 28.22 0.08
CA THR A 501 4.69 27.94 0.10
C THR A 501 4.39 26.51 -0.37
N LEU A 502 3.32 25.97 0.20
CA LEU A 502 2.67 24.76 -0.27
C LEU A 502 1.29 25.16 -0.77
N MET A 503 0.96 24.76 -2.00
CA MET A 503 -0.32 25.09 -2.62
C MET A 503 -1.13 23.83 -2.92
N LEU A 504 -2.45 23.96 -2.80
CA LEU A 504 -3.41 22.94 -3.18
C LEU A 504 -4.25 23.43 -4.36
N TRP A 505 -4.44 22.56 -5.34
CA TRP A 505 -5.14 22.87 -6.58
C TRP A 505 -6.30 21.90 -6.80
N ASP A 506 -7.41 22.41 -7.30
CA ASP A 506 -8.51 21.58 -7.76
C ASP A 506 -8.24 21.16 -9.20
N VAL A 507 -8.24 19.85 -9.45
CA VAL A 507 -7.91 19.27 -10.76
C VAL A 507 -8.99 19.53 -11.80
N THR A 508 -10.23 19.72 -11.36
CA THR A 508 -11.39 19.93 -12.24
C THR A 508 -11.44 21.37 -12.73
N THR A 509 -11.20 22.33 -11.84
CA THR A 509 -11.27 23.75 -12.18
C THR A 509 -9.92 24.33 -12.60
N GLY A 510 -8.81 23.68 -12.24
CA GLY A 510 -7.47 24.25 -12.43
C GLY A 510 -7.29 25.55 -11.64
N THR A 511 -7.94 25.66 -10.48
CA THR A 511 -7.81 26.82 -9.61
C THR A 511 -7.17 26.42 -8.30
N GLN A 512 -6.41 27.33 -7.72
CA GLN A 512 -5.94 27.20 -6.36
C GLN A 512 -7.15 27.04 -5.42
N ILE A 513 -7.15 26.03 -4.57
CA ILE A 513 -8.25 25.75 -3.63
C ILE A 513 -8.27 26.80 -2.51
N THR A 514 -7.10 27.34 -2.16
CA THR A 514 -6.91 28.25 -1.03
C THR A 514 -5.94 29.37 -1.41
N GLU A 515 -6.07 30.58 -0.85
CA GLU A 515 -4.97 31.57 -0.87
C GLU A 515 -3.70 30.99 -0.20
N PRO A 516 -2.48 31.51 -0.44
CA PRO A 516 -1.29 31.12 0.32
C PRO A 516 -1.58 31.26 1.82
N LEU A 517 -1.19 30.28 2.64
CA LEU A 517 -1.45 30.28 4.09
C LEU A 517 -0.69 31.44 4.78
N GLN A 518 -1.26 32.66 4.74
CA GLN A 518 -0.74 33.89 5.36
C GLN A 518 -1.47 34.15 6.68
N GLY A 519 -0.74 34.37 7.77
CA GLY A 519 -1.35 34.70 9.07
C GLY A 519 -0.36 35.14 10.13
N HIS A 520 0.78 34.46 10.26
CA HIS A 520 1.84 34.93 11.14
C HIS A 520 2.47 36.22 10.63
N THR A 521 2.75 37.15 11.55
CA THR A 521 3.34 38.47 11.25
C THR A 521 4.87 38.46 11.33
N ASN A 522 5.45 37.31 11.70
CA ASN A 522 6.88 37.07 11.85
C ASN A 522 7.22 35.60 11.53
N TRP A 523 8.48 35.18 11.68
CA TRP A 523 8.94 33.83 11.35
C TRP A 523 8.20 32.75 12.13
N VAL A 524 7.84 31.67 11.42
CA VAL A 524 7.24 30.47 11.99
C VAL A 524 8.38 29.55 12.43
N GLU A 525 8.53 29.36 13.74
CA GLU A 525 9.61 28.56 14.34
C GLU A 525 9.24 27.07 14.44
N SER A 526 7.93 26.75 14.49
CA SER A 526 7.48 25.37 14.68
C SER A 526 6.13 25.10 14.03
N VAL A 527 5.97 23.92 13.41
CA VAL A 527 4.72 23.44 12.82
C VAL A 527 4.49 21.98 13.21
N ALA A 528 3.25 21.62 13.54
CA ALA A 528 2.83 20.24 13.82
C ALA A 528 1.47 19.95 13.20
N PHE A 529 1.25 18.75 12.67
CA PHE A 529 -0.08 18.29 12.24
C PHE A 529 -0.83 17.62 13.41
N SER A 530 -2.15 17.76 13.42
CA SER A 530 -3.02 16.92 14.24
C SER A 530 -2.91 15.47 13.79
N PRO A 531 -3.13 14.50 14.70
CA PRO A 531 -3.05 13.07 14.37
C PRO A 531 -3.97 12.62 13.22
N ASP A 532 -5.09 13.29 13.01
CA ASP A 532 -6.05 13.02 11.93
C ASP A 532 -5.69 13.70 10.59
N GLY A 533 -4.60 14.47 10.55
CA GLY A 533 -4.13 15.21 9.38
C GLY A 533 -5.00 16.40 9.00
N THR A 534 -6.05 16.71 9.77
CA THR A 534 -7.02 17.75 9.39
C THR A 534 -6.67 19.14 9.89
N LYS A 535 -5.74 19.27 10.86
CA LYS A 535 -5.43 20.54 11.56
C LYS A 535 -3.93 20.74 11.80
N PRO A 536 -3.24 21.55 10.99
CA PRO A 536 -1.92 22.05 11.33
C PRO A 536 -1.98 23.05 12.49
N ALA A 537 -0.94 23.07 13.33
CA ALA A 537 -0.65 24.12 14.30
C ALA A 537 0.70 24.75 13.97
N SER A 538 0.83 26.07 14.13
CA SER A 538 2.08 26.80 13.95
C SER A 538 2.36 27.72 15.14
N GLY A 539 3.63 27.82 15.56
CA GLY A 539 4.13 28.76 16.57
C GLY A 539 5.16 29.71 15.96
N SER A 540 5.14 30.98 16.39
CA SER A 540 5.86 32.07 15.71
C SER A 540 6.55 33.04 16.68
N LEU A 541 7.51 33.79 16.13
CA LEU A 541 8.16 34.95 16.76
C LEU A 541 7.20 36.13 17.01
N ASP A 542 5.97 36.07 16.50
CA ASP A 542 4.91 37.05 16.81
C ASP A 542 4.18 36.79 18.14
N HIS A 543 4.69 35.83 18.93
CA HIS A 543 4.19 35.44 20.26
C HIS A 543 2.85 34.68 20.23
N THR A 544 2.35 34.32 19.06
CA THR A 544 1.07 33.62 18.89
C THR A 544 1.25 32.20 18.40
N LEU A 545 0.21 31.39 18.63
CA LEU A 545 0.01 30.14 17.90
C LEU A 545 -1.22 30.25 17.01
N GLN A 546 -1.18 29.57 15.88
CA GLN A 546 -2.33 29.47 14.99
C GLN A 546 -2.67 28.00 14.71
N LEU A 547 -3.96 27.70 14.68
CA LEU A 547 -4.52 26.42 14.23
C LEU A 547 -5.16 26.62 12.87
N TRP A 548 -4.92 25.70 11.94
CA TRP A 548 -5.36 25.78 10.55
C TRP A 548 -6.32 24.65 10.23
N ASP A 549 -7.29 24.89 9.36
CA ASP A 549 -8.14 23.84 8.82
C ASP A 549 -7.64 23.47 7.41
N VAL A 550 -7.31 22.19 7.18
CA VAL A 550 -6.82 21.73 5.88
C VAL A 550 -7.89 21.80 4.80
N ALA A 551 -9.17 21.65 5.16
CA ALA A 551 -10.26 21.65 4.20
C ALA A 551 -10.60 23.06 3.70
N THR A 552 -10.49 24.08 4.56
CA THR A 552 -10.77 25.48 4.20
C THR A 552 -9.53 26.31 3.90
N GLY A 553 -8.34 25.88 4.35
CA GLY A 553 -7.10 26.66 4.23
C GLY A 553 -7.08 27.95 5.05
N THR A 554 -7.94 28.05 6.07
CA THR A 554 -8.03 29.21 6.95
C THR A 554 -7.66 28.82 8.38
N TYR A 555 -7.33 29.80 9.22
CA TYR A 555 -7.22 29.53 10.65
C TYR A 555 -8.58 29.07 11.21
N ILE A 556 -8.59 28.05 12.07
CA ILE A 556 -9.79 27.49 12.71
C ILE A 556 -10.40 28.53 13.66
N THR A 557 -9.53 29.27 14.34
CA THR A 557 -9.85 30.27 15.36
C THR A 557 -8.84 31.41 15.33
N GLU A 558 -9.20 32.54 15.96
CA GLU A 558 -8.27 33.65 16.17
C GLU A 558 -6.96 33.17 16.82
N PRO A 559 -5.82 33.83 16.57
CA PRO A 559 -4.53 33.40 17.11
C PRO A 559 -4.60 33.15 18.63
N LEU A 560 -4.07 32.01 19.06
CA LEU A 560 -4.00 31.65 20.48
C LEU A 560 -3.01 32.58 21.16
N GLN A 561 -3.54 33.61 21.81
CA GLN A 561 -2.77 34.62 22.53
C GLN A 561 -2.60 34.21 23.99
N GLY A 562 -1.38 34.34 24.50
CA GLY A 562 -1.09 34.10 25.90
C GLY A 562 0.39 34.23 26.23
N HIS A 563 1.27 33.73 25.37
CA HIS A 563 2.70 33.93 25.52
C HIS A 563 3.08 35.40 25.36
N THR A 564 4.05 35.86 26.14
CA THR A 564 4.52 37.26 26.11
C THR A 564 5.76 37.45 25.25
N GLU A 565 6.39 36.35 24.82
CA GLU A 565 7.59 36.30 23.98
C GLU A 565 7.44 35.16 22.95
N SER A 566 8.46 34.95 22.10
CA SER A 566 8.46 33.99 20.98
C SER A 566 7.98 32.58 21.35
N VAL A 567 7.25 31.91 20.45
CA VAL A 567 6.85 30.52 20.62
C VAL A 567 7.80 29.61 19.84
N ASN A 568 8.62 28.85 20.56
CA ASN A 568 9.73 28.08 19.97
C ASN A 568 9.33 26.66 19.58
N SER A 569 8.31 26.08 20.22
CA SER A 569 7.95 24.68 20.01
C SER A 569 6.46 24.45 20.24
N VAL A 570 5.82 23.71 19.33
CA VAL A 570 4.42 23.30 19.43
C VAL A 570 4.29 21.78 19.25
N ALA A 571 3.41 21.15 20.03
CA ALA A 571 3.16 19.70 19.92
C ALA A 571 1.70 19.36 20.22
N PHE A 572 1.09 18.50 19.40
CA PHE A 572 -0.23 17.94 19.69
C PHE A 572 -0.14 16.77 20.68
N SER A 573 -1.17 16.60 21.50
CA SER A 573 -1.37 15.35 22.24
C SER A 573 -1.68 14.20 21.27
N PRO A 574 -1.38 12.94 21.64
CA PRO A 574 -1.60 11.79 20.78
C PRO A 574 -3.06 11.59 20.33
N ASP A 575 -4.02 12.03 21.14
CA ASP A 575 -5.45 12.01 20.84
C ASP A 575 -5.93 13.24 20.02
N GLY A 576 -5.04 14.19 19.74
CA GLY A 576 -5.31 15.42 19.00
C GLY A 576 -6.15 16.45 19.76
N THR A 577 -6.51 16.20 21.02
CA THR A 577 -7.43 17.05 21.77
C THR A 577 -6.75 18.26 22.42
N LYS A 578 -5.44 18.17 22.67
CA LYS A 578 -4.64 19.21 23.32
C LYS A 578 -3.46 19.63 22.46
N LEU A 579 -3.04 20.88 22.62
CA LEU A 579 -1.81 21.44 22.05
C LEU A 579 -0.95 21.98 23.19
N ALA A 580 0.35 21.67 23.19
CA ALA A 580 1.33 22.24 24.10
C ALA A 580 2.21 23.24 23.35
N SER A 581 2.61 24.30 24.06
CA SER A 581 3.52 25.31 23.53
C SER A 581 4.60 25.68 24.54
N GLY A 582 5.84 25.83 24.08
CA GLY A 582 6.98 26.34 24.85
C GLY A 582 7.48 27.67 24.28
N SER A 583 7.86 28.60 25.15
CA SER A 583 8.18 29.98 24.77
C SER A 583 9.43 30.53 25.47
N ASP A 584 9.98 31.60 24.90
CA ASP A 584 10.99 32.46 25.51
C ASP A 584 10.51 33.16 26.79
N ASP A 585 9.20 33.20 27.05
CA ASP A 585 8.65 33.74 28.31
C ASP A 585 8.87 32.83 29.53
N HIS A 586 9.64 31.76 29.35
CA HIS A 586 10.01 30.75 30.34
C HIS A 586 8.85 29.85 30.80
N THR A 587 7.69 29.93 30.14
CA THR A 587 6.51 29.14 30.48
C THR A 587 6.15 28.12 29.40
N LEU A 588 5.39 27.11 29.81
CA LEU A 588 4.64 26.27 28.87
C LEU A 588 3.15 26.54 29.03
N ARG A 589 2.40 26.40 27.93
CA ARG A 589 0.94 26.49 27.96
C ARG A 589 0.32 25.26 27.31
N LEU A 590 -0.84 24.88 27.84
CA LEU A 590 -1.68 23.81 27.32
C LEU A 590 -2.98 24.41 26.81
N TRP A 591 -3.35 24.07 25.59
CA TRP A 591 -4.52 24.57 24.87
C TRP A 591 -5.43 23.42 24.51
N ASP A 592 -6.73 23.63 24.65
CA ASP A 592 -7.76 22.72 24.17
C ASP A 592 -8.02 23.03 22.69
N VAL A 593 -7.81 22.05 21.82
CA VAL A 593 -7.87 22.24 20.36
C VAL A 593 -9.30 22.52 19.91
N ALA A 594 -10.29 21.87 20.55
CA ALA A 594 -11.69 21.99 20.17
C ALA A 594 -12.28 23.37 20.50
N THR A 595 -11.89 23.95 21.63
CA THR A 595 -12.37 25.24 22.10
C THR A 595 -11.42 26.39 21.80
N SER A 596 -10.17 26.08 21.44
CA SER A 596 -9.09 27.07 21.26
C SER A 596 -8.87 27.94 22.49
N THR A 597 -8.96 27.34 23.68
CA THR A 597 -8.76 28.04 24.96
C THR A 597 -7.66 27.38 25.78
N GLN A 598 -7.02 28.17 26.64
CA GLN A 598 -5.99 27.66 27.54
C GLN A 598 -6.63 26.78 28.65
N ILE A 599 -6.10 25.58 28.86
CA ILE A 599 -6.66 24.55 29.76
C ILE A 599 -6.32 24.84 31.23
N THR A 600 -5.08 25.26 31.49
CA THR A 600 -4.53 25.49 32.84
C THR A 600 -3.73 26.78 32.88
N GLU A 601 -3.48 27.33 34.07
CA GLU A 601 -2.51 28.42 34.23
C GLU A 601 -1.14 28.04 33.62
N PRO A 602 -0.32 29.01 33.15
CA PRO A 602 0.97 28.72 32.55
C PRO A 602 1.83 27.84 33.47
N LEU A 603 2.41 26.78 32.91
CA LEU A 603 3.27 25.86 33.63
C LEU A 603 4.61 26.56 33.91
N GLN A 604 4.75 27.07 35.14
CA GLN A 604 5.91 27.84 35.58
C GLN A 604 6.92 26.96 36.31
N GLY A 605 8.20 27.15 36.01
CA GLY A 605 9.28 26.47 36.71
C GLY A 605 10.65 26.64 36.04
N HIS A 606 10.68 26.74 34.72
CA HIS A 606 11.90 27.13 34.01
C HIS A 606 12.25 28.59 34.29
N THR A 607 13.55 28.88 34.42
CA THR A 607 14.10 30.22 34.65
C THR A 607 14.70 30.84 33.40
N ASP A 608 14.52 30.19 32.24
CA ASP A 608 15.04 30.61 30.94
C ASP A 608 14.16 30.00 29.83
N SER A 609 14.39 30.38 28.56
CA SER A 609 13.59 29.98 27.39
C SER A 609 13.31 28.47 27.33
N VAL A 610 12.08 28.11 26.95
CA VAL A 610 11.69 26.72 26.68
C VAL A 610 11.87 26.46 25.19
N ALA A 611 12.80 25.58 24.84
CA ALA A 611 13.21 25.32 23.47
C ALA A 611 12.44 24.17 22.81
N SER A 612 12.01 23.17 23.61
CA SER A 612 11.37 21.97 23.09
C SER A 612 10.33 21.44 24.06
N VAL A 613 9.19 21.03 23.52
CA VAL A 613 8.08 20.39 24.26
C VAL A 613 7.68 19.09 23.58
N ALA A 614 7.35 18.06 24.35
CA ALA A 614 6.92 16.77 23.83
C ALA A 614 5.90 16.10 24.75
N PHE A 615 4.81 15.56 24.19
CA PHE A 615 3.87 14.72 24.93
C PHE A 615 4.38 13.29 25.06
N SER A 616 4.04 12.63 26.17
CA SER A 616 4.18 11.18 26.27
C SER A 616 3.21 10.48 25.31
N PRO A 617 3.52 9.24 24.85
CA PRO A 617 2.67 8.48 23.93
C PRO A 617 1.24 8.22 24.46
N ASP A 618 1.07 8.18 25.77
CA ASP A 618 -0.24 8.04 26.43
C ASP A 618 -0.96 9.39 26.64
N GLY A 619 -0.33 10.51 26.28
CA GLY A 619 -0.85 11.87 26.45
C GLY A 619 -0.94 12.38 27.89
N THR A 620 -0.49 11.58 28.88
CA THR A 620 -0.65 11.91 30.31
C THR A 620 0.44 12.84 30.85
N LYS A 621 1.61 12.86 30.22
CA LYS A 621 2.77 13.64 30.65
C LYS A 621 3.25 14.57 29.53
N LEU A 622 3.85 15.67 29.93
CA LEU A 622 4.53 16.61 29.04
C LEU A 622 5.98 16.76 29.51
N ALA A 623 6.93 16.62 28.59
CA ALA A 623 8.34 16.92 28.81
C ALA A 623 8.69 18.27 28.20
N SER A 624 9.66 18.94 28.82
CA SER A 624 10.13 20.26 28.41
C SER A 624 11.63 20.37 28.61
N GLY A 625 12.32 20.91 27.61
CA GLY A 625 13.75 21.24 27.64
C GLY A 625 13.96 22.75 27.54
N SER A 626 14.90 23.27 28.32
CA SER A 626 15.10 24.71 28.46
C SER A 626 16.56 25.12 28.44
N PHE A 627 16.79 26.39 28.11
CA PHE A 627 18.10 27.03 28.10
C PHE A 627 18.70 27.19 29.51
N ASN A 628 17.92 27.03 30.58
CA ASN A 628 18.44 26.91 31.95
C ASN A 628 19.11 25.56 32.27
N HIS A 629 19.41 24.76 31.25
CA HIS A 629 20.14 23.49 31.33
C HIS A 629 19.35 22.35 32.00
N THR A 630 18.04 22.52 32.23
CA THR A 630 17.20 21.51 32.89
C THR A 630 16.09 21.00 31.98
N LEU A 631 15.63 19.78 32.28
CA LEU A 631 14.36 19.28 31.78
C LEU A 631 13.33 19.22 32.90
N ARG A 632 12.05 19.34 32.54
CA ARG A 632 10.94 19.15 33.48
C ARG A 632 9.87 18.24 32.89
N LEU A 633 9.28 17.42 33.75
CA LEU A 633 8.14 16.55 33.48
C LEU A 633 6.90 17.09 34.20
N TRP A 634 5.81 17.22 33.46
CA TRP A 634 4.54 17.79 33.92
C TRP A 634 3.42 16.79 33.73
N ASP A 635 2.49 16.75 34.68
CA ASP A 635 1.26 16.01 34.57
C ASP A 635 0.24 16.86 33.79
N VAL A 636 -0.24 16.34 32.67
CA VAL A 636 -1.10 17.07 31.72
C VAL A 636 -2.50 17.31 32.28
N ALA A 637 -2.96 16.49 33.23
CA ALA A 637 -4.30 16.61 33.81
C ALA A 637 -4.35 17.70 34.89
N THR A 638 -3.30 17.80 35.70
CA THR A 638 -3.22 18.71 36.85
C THR A 638 -2.44 19.99 36.55
N GLY A 639 -1.60 19.99 35.51
CA GLY A 639 -0.66 21.09 35.23
C GLY A 639 0.44 21.22 36.30
N THR A 640 0.70 20.16 37.06
CA THR A 640 1.72 20.17 38.12
C THR A 640 2.97 19.42 37.68
N GLN A 641 4.12 19.82 38.20
CA GLN A 641 5.38 19.14 37.93
C GLN A 641 5.43 17.78 38.65
N ILE A 642 5.76 16.71 37.93
CA ILE A 642 5.72 15.32 38.43
C ILE A 642 6.89 15.04 39.38
N THR A 643 8.09 15.47 39.01
CA THR A 643 9.33 15.27 39.77
C THR A 643 10.14 16.57 39.81
N GLY A 644 11.22 16.64 40.60
CA GLY A 644 12.16 17.78 40.54
C GLY A 644 12.74 17.97 39.12
N PRO A 645 13.35 19.14 38.82
CA PRO A 645 13.99 19.34 37.52
C PRO A 645 15.05 18.27 37.28
N LEU A 646 15.04 17.67 36.09
CA LEU A 646 16.03 16.69 35.68
C LEU A 646 17.31 17.46 35.37
N GLN A 647 18.24 17.43 36.31
CA GLN A 647 19.52 18.14 36.26
C GLN A 647 20.63 17.20 35.84
N GLY A 648 21.47 17.65 34.92
CA GLY A 648 22.64 16.90 34.47
C GLY A 648 23.37 17.56 33.31
N HIS A 649 22.63 18.15 32.36
CA HIS A 649 23.25 18.93 31.30
C HIS A 649 23.94 20.18 31.85
N THR A 650 25.04 20.57 31.21
CA THR A 650 25.87 21.72 31.62
C THR A 650 25.71 22.94 30.72
N ALA A 651 24.90 22.82 29.68
CA ALA A 651 24.52 23.87 28.75
C ALA A 651 23.05 23.68 28.33
N GLU A 652 22.57 24.53 27.43
CA GLU A 652 21.19 24.62 26.96
C GLU A 652 20.65 23.27 26.47
N VAL A 653 19.42 22.92 26.82
CA VAL A 653 18.75 21.71 26.34
C VAL A 653 17.85 22.10 25.16
N ASN A 654 18.18 21.59 23.97
CA ASN A 654 17.57 22.04 22.72
C ASN A 654 16.50 21.09 22.18
N SER A 655 16.55 19.81 22.55
CA SER A 655 15.60 18.80 22.06
C SER A 655 15.28 17.80 23.16
N VAL A 656 13.98 17.48 23.32
CA VAL A 656 13.48 16.48 24.26
C VAL A 656 12.47 15.57 23.56
N VAL A 657 12.55 14.26 23.81
CA VAL A 657 11.68 13.28 23.17
C VAL A 657 11.41 12.09 24.09
N PHE A 658 10.17 11.62 24.14
CA PHE A 658 9.82 10.40 24.85
C PHE A 658 10.15 9.15 24.03
N SER A 659 10.50 8.06 24.70
CA SER A 659 10.49 6.75 24.05
C SER A 659 9.07 6.35 23.66
N PRO A 660 8.89 5.47 22.66
CA PRO A 660 7.58 5.02 22.17
C PRO A 660 6.72 4.33 23.22
N ASP A 661 7.35 3.68 24.21
CA ASP A 661 6.69 3.07 25.36
C ASP A 661 6.39 4.07 26.50
N GLY A 662 6.84 5.33 26.36
CA GLY A 662 6.70 6.40 27.36
C GLY A 662 7.52 6.23 28.62
N THR A 663 8.40 5.22 28.70
CA THR A 663 9.16 4.89 29.92
C THR A 663 10.46 5.68 30.06
N LYS A 664 11.03 6.15 28.95
CA LYS A 664 12.29 6.89 28.89
C LYS A 664 12.09 8.25 28.24
N LEU A 665 12.99 9.17 28.57
CA LEU A 665 13.11 10.48 27.93
C LEU A 665 14.55 10.63 27.43
N ALA A 666 14.74 11.09 26.20
CA ALA A 666 16.04 11.47 25.67
C ALA A 666 16.14 12.98 25.55
N SER A 667 17.34 13.51 25.76
CA SER A 667 17.63 14.93 25.66
C SER A 667 18.94 15.19 24.93
N GLY A 668 18.93 16.17 24.03
CA GLY A 668 20.12 16.70 23.34
C GLY A 668 20.43 18.12 23.80
N SER A 669 21.72 18.42 24.00
CA SER A 669 22.17 19.69 24.57
C SER A 669 23.37 20.27 23.84
N TRP A 670 23.55 21.58 24.01
CA TRP A 670 24.73 22.32 23.60
C TRP A 670 25.99 21.93 24.37
N ASP A 671 25.88 21.12 25.43
CA ASP A 671 27.05 20.54 26.11
C ASP A 671 27.71 19.38 25.35
N HIS A 672 27.31 19.19 24.09
CA HIS A 672 27.78 18.17 23.16
C HIS A 672 27.36 16.74 23.53
N THR A 673 26.46 16.59 24.51
CA THR A 673 26.03 15.28 24.99
C THR A 673 24.55 15.02 24.78
N LEU A 674 24.20 13.74 24.79
CA LEU A 674 22.83 13.29 24.98
C LEU A 674 22.67 12.62 26.34
N ARG A 675 21.48 12.67 26.91
CA ARG A 675 21.15 11.96 28.14
C ARG A 675 19.84 11.21 28.02
N LEU A 676 19.79 10.05 28.68
CA LEU A 676 18.62 9.20 28.81
C LEU A 676 18.14 9.22 30.25
N TRP A 677 16.85 9.44 30.45
CA TRP A 677 16.20 9.59 31.75
C TRP A 677 15.07 8.59 31.89
N ASP A 678 14.92 8.01 33.07
CA ASP A 678 13.79 7.18 33.42
C ASP A 678 12.63 8.08 33.85
N VAL A 679 11.49 7.95 33.18
CA VAL A 679 10.33 8.84 33.38
C VAL A 679 9.66 8.60 34.73
N ALA A 680 9.70 7.38 35.26
CA ALA A 680 9.05 7.02 36.51
C ALA A 680 9.81 7.56 37.74
N THR A 681 11.14 7.52 37.69
CA THR A 681 12.02 7.91 38.80
C THR A 681 12.59 9.32 38.64
N GLY A 682 12.63 9.87 37.43
CA GLY A 682 13.30 11.12 37.12
C GLY A 682 14.82 11.03 37.26
N THR A 683 15.40 9.84 37.15
CA THR A 683 16.85 9.62 37.27
C THR A 683 17.47 9.33 35.91
N GLN A 684 18.75 9.66 35.75
CA GLN A 684 19.47 9.35 34.52
C GLN A 684 19.76 7.85 34.45
N ILE A 685 19.44 7.20 33.31
CA ILE A 685 19.52 5.75 33.12
C ILE A 685 20.97 5.28 32.95
N THR A 686 21.74 6.00 32.14
CA THR A 686 23.15 5.73 31.83
C THR A 686 23.98 7.01 31.97
N GLY A 687 25.31 6.92 31.84
CA GLY A 687 26.15 8.12 31.71
C GLY A 687 25.76 8.99 30.50
N PRO A 688 26.23 10.24 30.41
CA PRO A 688 25.99 11.03 29.21
C PRO A 688 26.56 10.31 27.98
N LEU A 689 25.77 10.25 26.92
CA LEU A 689 26.17 9.69 25.64
C LEU A 689 27.11 10.71 24.99
N GLN A 690 28.41 10.42 25.08
CA GLN A 690 29.48 11.30 24.61
C GLN A 690 30.02 10.80 23.28
N GLY A 691 30.23 11.72 22.34
CA GLY A 691 30.83 11.41 21.05
C GLY A 691 30.80 12.60 20.11
N HIS A 692 29.72 13.39 20.12
CA HIS A 692 29.66 14.63 19.36
C HIS A 692 30.70 15.64 19.83
N THR A 693 31.27 16.40 18.89
CA THR A 693 32.31 17.41 19.17
C THR A 693 31.78 18.84 19.14
N ALA A 694 30.48 19.02 18.90
CA ALA A 694 29.79 20.30 18.92
C ALA A 694 28.34 20.10 19.40
N GLU A 695 27.54 21.17 19.41
CA GLU A 695 26.20 21.23 19.98
C GLU A 695 25.27 20.17 19.37
N VAL A 696 24.48 19.48 20.21
CA VAL A 696 23.47 18.52 19.75
C VAL A 696 22.13 19.25 19.62
N ASN A 697 21.60 19.31 18.41
CA ASN A 697 20.38 20.07 18.12
C ASN A 697 19.11 19.24 18.20
N SER A 698 19.17 17.98 17.81
CA SER A 698 17.99 17.13 17.65
C SER A 698 18.30 15.69 18.06
N VAL A 699 17.34 15.07 18.73
CA VAL A 699 17.40 13.70 19.20
C VAL A 699 16.06 13.00 18.93
N VAL A 700 16.09 11.75 18.49
CA VAL A 700 14.88 10.98 18.20
C VAL A 700 15.08 9.51 18.53
N PHE A 701 14.08 8.89 19.17
CA PHE A 701 14.06 7.43 19.37
C PHE A 701 13.64 6.72 18.09
N SER A 702 14.20 5.53 17.85
CA SER A 702 13.55 4.58 16.95
C SER A 702 12.16 4.22 17.52
N PRO A 703 11.14 3.89 16.71
CA PRO A 703 9.80 3.61 17.22
C PRO A 703 9.64 2.29 17.99
N ASP A 704 10.67 1.45 18.05
CA ASP A 704 10.79 0.35 19.03
C ASP A 704 11.45 0.80 20.36
N GLY A 705 11.95 2.03 20.44
CA GLY A 705 12.60 2.62 21.61
C GLY A 705 14.01 2.09 21.91
N THR A 706 14.59 1.26 21.04
CA THR A 706 15.87 0.57 21.29
C THR A 706 17.09 1.37 20.84
N LYS A 707 16.91 2.29 19.89
CA LYS A 707 17.98 3.16 19.36
C LYS A 707 17.62 4.63 19.53
N LEU A 708 18.65 5.47 19.57
CA LEU A 708 18.55 6.92 19.56
C LEU A 708 19.40 7.45 18.42
N ALA A 709 18.85 8.34 17.59
CA ALA A 709 19.59 9.08 16.59
C ALA A 709 19.81 10.52 17.06
N SER A 710 20.97 11.09 16.71
CA SER A 710 21.35 12.45 17.10
C SER A 710 22.02 13.21 15.98
N GLY A 711 21.62 14.46 15.80
CA GLY A 711 22.21 15.41 14.86
C GLY A 711 22.90 16.55 15.59
N SER A 712 24.12 16.89 15.15
CA SER A 712 24.97 17.89 15.80
C SER A 712 25.60 18.87 14.81
N TRP A 713 25.96 20.06 15.31
CA TRP A 713 26.78 21.04 14.61
C TRP A 713 28.19 20.55 14.25
N ASP A 714 28.60 19.37 14.75
CA ASP A 714 29.87 18.76 14.39
C ASP A 714 29.87 18.11 13.01
N HIS A 715 28.80 18.34 12.24
CA HIS A 715 28.59 17.81 10.91
C HIS A 715 28.42 16.29 10.86
N THR A 716 27.98 15.71 11.98
CA THR A 716 27.73 14.27 12.07
C THR A 716 26.34 13.92 12.54
N LEU A 717 25.86 12.79 12.02
CA LEU A 717 24.75 12.04 12.59
C LEU A 717 25.32 10.82 13.31
N ARG A 718 24.80 10.55 14.52
CA ARG A 718 25.22 9.39 15.32
C ARG A 718 24.02 8.56 15.74
N LEU A 719 24.22 7.25 15.76
CA LEU A 719 23.26 6.27 16.26
C LEU A 719 23.78 5.69 17.56
N TRP A 720 22.92 5.62 18.57
CA TRP A 720 23.22 5.15 19.92
C TRP A 720 22.28 4.02 20.28
N ASP A 721 22.82 3.00 20.93
CA ASP A 721 22.01 1.93 21.51
C ASP A 721 21.51 2.40 22.88
N VAL A 722 20.19 2.37 23.08
CA VAL A 722 19.54 2.91 24.28
C VAL A 722 19.81 2.05 25.51
N ALA A 723 20.00 0.74 25.34
CA ALA A 723 20.24 -0.19 26.44
C ALA A 723 21.65 -0.08 27.02
N THR A 724 22.64 0.09 26.14
CA THR A 724 24.07 0.13 26.48
C THR A 724 24.61 1.55 26.61
N GLY A 725 23.97 2.52 25.97
CA GLY A 725 24.45 3.90 25.88
C GLY A 725 25.71 4.05 25.03
N THR A 726 25.99 3.11 24.14
CA THR A 726 27.16 3.19 23.24
C THR A 726 26.75 3.54 21.82
N GLN A 727 27.65 4.22 21.11
CA GLN A 727 27.48 4.50 19.70
C GLN A 727 27.52 3.18 18.90
N ILE A 728 26.54 2.98 18.01
CA ILE A 728 26.33 1.69 17.31
C ILE A 728 27.28 1.54 16.11
N THR A 729 27.55 2.63 15.39
CA THR A 729 28.38 2.65 14.17
C THR A 729 29.33 3.85 14.19
N GLU A 730 30.29 3.91 13.26
CA GLU A 730 31.11 5.12 13.08
C GLU A 730 30.24 6.38 12.83
N PRO A 731 30.69 7.59 13.25
CA PRO A 731 29.94 8.82 13.01
C PRO A 731 29.77 9.05 11.52
N LEU A 732 28.54 9.32 11.08
CA LEU A 732 28.24 9.63 9.68
C LEU A 732 28.75 11.05 9.41
N GLN A 733 29.90 11.19 8.72
CA GLN A 733 30.57 12.46 8.44
C GLN A 733 30.35 12.88 6.98
N GLY A 734 29.97 14.14 6.73
CA GLY A 734 29.76 14.62 5.34
C GLY A 734 29.68 16.13 5.11
N HIS A 735 29.49 16.98 6.13
CA HIS A 735 29.27 18.40 5.87
C HIS A 735 30.55 19.24 5.99
N THR A 736 30.90 19.98 4.93
CA THR A 736 31.79 21.13 5.01
C THR A 736 31.00 22.42 4.81
N ASN A 737 31.32 23.44 5.61
CA ASN A 737 30.77 24.79 5.46
C ASN A 737 30.73 25.28 4.02
N ARG A 738 29.59 25.86 3.61
CA ARG A 738 29.59 26.88 2.57
C ARG A 738 29.51 28.26 3.21
N ASN A 739 30.62 28.99 3.11
CA ASN A 739 30.66 30.44 3.27
C ASN A 739 29.54 31.06 2.43
N GLY A 740 28.81 32.00 3.04
CA GLY A 740 27.50 32.40 2.59
C GLY A 740 27.40 33.10 1.24
N VAL A 741 26.17 33.11 0.73
CA VAL A 741 25.50 34.32 0.24
C VAL A 741 24.07 34.22 0.76
N ARG A 742 23.57 35.38 1.20
CA ARG A 742 22.25 35.62 1.80
C ARG A 742 21.08 35.15 0.96
#